data_AF-A0A5S4F7A1-F1
#
_entry.id   AF-A0A5S4F7A1-F1
#
_cell.length_a   1.000
_cell.length_b   1.000
_cell.length_c   1.000
_cell.angle_alpha   90.00
_cell.angle_beta   90.00
_cell.angle_gamma   90.00
#
_symmetry.space_group_name_H-M   'P 1'
#
loop_
_entity.id
_entity.type
_entity.pdbx_description
1 polymer ?
#
loop_
_entity_poly.entity_id
_entity_poly.type
_entity_poly.pdbx_seq_one_letter_code
_entity_poly.pdbx_strand_id
1 'polypeptide(L)'
;MKGFRKKSPPVGVRRPPLDPACLALMRLVEAVRYPEVEAAARRILDGRPSHPLALKALGFALIGQARFEEALPIVRYSLERNPDDPEAHNNLGIVLSALMRWDESIRCFARSLEIKPRDPEVLKNYGVALSRMHQWDEAVPYFLKAIEYHPGDYVEAIEQLASALLASNRNDEAWTCFNELWKNDRSNAAILSQLLTASLKRCDWDELEARLLTLRSLSKDYQSLTDNPFVVLSFFGVSAEEQRMVAENFARHNIPASVLEAPEHRLPVGRAGPASRLRIGYLSADFKTHPVGQIMPHVIELHDRSKVEVFGYSIGIDDHSEIRKRLSAAFDHFVDLRDCSVTETAQRVRADEIDILVDLNGWTAEGRLEALALRSAPVQVTWLGYAGTTGHPKLADYLLGDPVVTPLQHEHCYTETLAHLPNCYLPADTSIALGPPPSRRAAGLPDEGFVFCSFNNSYKFNPWVFDLWCRLLSDVGESCLWLSQPGGTAQDRLRKEFEVRGVDPARLIFAPRVEARAGHLSRLQLADLALDPFPYNSHSTGLDVLWAGVPMVALLGDTFPGRVGASLLRASGLEELITTSPDEYHQLALALVRNPSRLQALRARLAENRRHCALFDMPGFVGSLEKVYLRMWNNHLQGARTPVV
;
A
#
# COMPACT_ATOMS: atom_id res chain seq x y z
N MET A 1 52.86 46.07 -45.34
CA MET A 1 52.90 44.65 -45.75
C MET A 1 53.12 43.83 -44.47
N LYS A 2 52.31 42.87 -44.01
CA LYS A 2 51.30 41.98 -44.61
C LYS A 2 50.13 41.84 -43.61
N GLY A 3 48.88 41.88 -44.09
CA GLY A 3 47.68 41.63 -43.30
C GLY A 3 47.34 40.14 -43.22
N PHE A 4 47.01 39.65 -42.03
CA PHE A 4 46.41 38.34 -41.82
C PHE A 4 44.92 38.39 -42.17
N ARG A 5 44.55 37.79 -43.31
CA ARG A 5 43.15 37.53 -43.68
C ARG A 5 42.59 36.42 -42.79
N LYS A 6 41.53 36.70 -42.04
CA LYS A 6 40.62 35.67 -41.50
C LYS A 6 40.04 34.87 -42.67
N LYS A 7 40.20 33.55 -42.67
CA LYS A 7 39.48 32.64 -43.58
C LYS A 7 38.02 32.58 -43.14
N SER A 8 37.11 33.00 -44.00
CA SER A 8 35.67 32.72 -43.89
C SER A 8 35.43 31.20 -43.94
N PRO A 9 34.41 30.67 -43.23
CA PRO A 9 34.06 29.25 -43.34
C PRO A 9 33.54 28.94 -44.75
N PRO A 10 33.68 27.71 -45.25
CA PRO A 10 33.21 27.37 -46.59
C PRO A 10 31.68 27.45 -46.63
N VAL A 11 31.19 28.32 -47.51
CA VAL A 11 29.78 28.44 -47.89
C VAL A 11 29.40 27.18 -48.68
N GLY A 12 28.36 26.48 -48.22
CA GLY A 12 27.59 25.56 -49.06
C GLY A 12 27.94 24.07 -48.96
N VAL A 13 27.79 23.46 -47.77
CA VAL A 13 27.37 22.05 -47.72
C VAL A 13 25.84 22.06 -47.70
N ARG A 14 25.21 21.97 -48.87
CA ARG A 14 23.78 21.62 -48.93
C ARG A 14 23.64 20.26 -48.25
N ARG A 15 22.95 20.19 -47.10
CA ARG A 15 22.50 18.91 -46.55
C ARG A 15 21.74 18.20 -47.68
N PRO A 16 22.08 16.94 -48.03
CA PRO A 16 21.34 16.22 -49.05
C PRO A 16 19.85 16.21 -48.66
N PRO A 17 18.92 16.32 -49.64
CA PRO A 17 17.49 16.22 -49.34
C PRO A 17 17.24 14.91 -48.61
N LEU A 18 16.44 14.96 -47.54
CA LEU A 18 16.05 13.78 -46.79
C LEU A 18 15.41 12.78 -47.75
N ASP A 19 15.88 11.54 -47.70
CA ASP A 19 15.34 10.41 -48.45
C ASP A 19 13.80 10.39 -48.38
N PRO A 20 13.07 10.31 -49.51
CA PRO A 20 11.60 10.27 -49.52
C PRO A 20 11.02 9.20 -48.58
N ALA A 21 11.69 8.06 -48.42
CA ALA A 21 11.27 7.03 -47.48
C ALA A 21 11.35 7.49 -46.02
N CYS A 22 12.38 8.26 -45.67
CA CYS A 22 12.56 8.85 -44.34
C CYS A 22 11.51 9.94 -44.06
N LEU A 23 11.19 10.78 -45.05
CA LEU A 23 10.13 11.79 -44.92
C LEU A 23 8.75 11.14 -44.75
N ALA A 24 8.47 10.07 -45.49
CA ALA A 24 7.23 9.31 -45.33
C ALA A 24 7.15 8.68 -43.93
N LEU A 25 8.25 8.09 -43.45
CA LEU A 25 8.34 7.53 -42.10
C LEU A 25 8.08 8.59 -41.02
N MET A 26 8.69 9.78 -41.13
CA MET A 26 8.48 10.88 -40.17
C MET A 26 7.00 11.30 -40.10
N ARG A 27 6.31 11.42 -41.24
CA ARG A 27 4.88 11.73 -41.27
C ARG A 27 4.03 10.65 -40.62
N LEU A 28 4.41 9.38 -40.76
CA LEU A 28 3.71 8.28 -40.11
C LEU A 28 3.91 8.30 -38.59
N VAL A 29 5.12 8.66 -38.13
CA VAL A 29 5.42 8.85 -36.70
C VAL A 29 4.62 10.01 -36.12
N GLU A 30 4.60 11.16 -36.80
CA GLU A 30 3.79 12.33 -36.42
C GLU A 30 2.28 12.00 -36.36
N ALA A 31 1.81 11.16 -37.28
CA ALA A 31 0.43 10.68 -37.30
C ALA A 31 0.14 9.52 -36.34
N VAL A 32 1.15 9.05 -35.58
CA VAL A 32 1.02 7.98 -34.57
C VAL A 32 0.45 6.67 -35.16
N ARG A 33 0.80 6.36 -36.41
CA ARG A 33 0.32 5.18 -37.16
C ARG A 33 1.23 3.97 -36.95
N TYR A 34 1.20 3.39 -35.74
CA TYR A 34 2.21 2.41 -35.31
C TYR A 34 2.43 1.23 -36.29
N PRO A 35 1.39 0.53 -36.81
CA PRO A 35 1.61 -0.58 -37.74
C PRO A 35 2.30 -0.14 -39.05
N GLU A 36 1.94 1.02 -39.59
CA GLU A 36 2.54 1.56 -40.80
C GLU A 36 3.97 2.08 -40.55
N VAL A 37 4.21 2.68 -39.38
CA VAL A 37 5.56 3.08 -38.94
C VAL A 37 6.47 1.85 -38.87
N GLU A 38 6.01 0.76 -38.25
CA GLU A 38 6.76 -0.49 -38.17
C GLU A 38 7.08 -1.02 -39.58
N ALA A 39 6.09 -1.14 -40.45
CA ALA A 39 6.28 -1.65 -41.80
C ALA A 39 7.23 -0.78 -42.64
N ALA A 40 7.17 0.54 -42.49
CA ALA A 40 8.07 1.47 -43.18
C ALA A 40 9.50 1.43 -42.60
N ALA A 41 9.63 1.36 -41.27
CA ALA A 41 10.92 1.27 -40.60
C ALA A 41 11.65 -0.04 -40.95
N ARG A 42 10.96 -1.18 -40.90
CA ARG A 42 11.54 -2.49 -41.28
C ARG A 42 12.05 -2.49 -42.72
N ARG A 43 11.28 -1.95 -43.68
CA ARG A 43 11.72 -1.80 -45.08
C ARG A 43 13.00 -0.98 -45.23
N ILE A 44 13.17 0.09 -44.43
CA ILE A 44 14.40 0.88 -44.44
C ILE A 44 15.56 0.06 -43.85
N LEU A 45 15.31 -0.69 -42.78
CA LEU A 45 16.31 -1.52 -42.10
C LEU A 45 16.76 -2.72 -42.94
N ASP A 46 15.90 -3.29 -43.78
CA ASP A 46 16.25 -4.38 -44.71
C ASP A 46 17.40 -3.97 -45.64
N GLY A 47 17.39 -2.72 -46.12
CA GLY A 47 18.46 -2.17 -46.97
C GLY A 47 19.58 -1.48 -46.17
N ARG A 48 19.30 -0.99 -44.97
CA ARG A 48 20.22 -0.23 -44.11
C ARG A 48 20.03 -0.62 -42.64
N PRO A 49 20.60 -1.75 -42.18
CA PRO A 49 20.31 -2.33 -40.86
C PRO A 49 20.61 -1.46 -39.65
N SER A 50 21.46 -0.43 -39.79
CA SER A 50 21.83 0.50 -38.72
C SER A 50 21.31 1.92 -38.96
N HIS A 51 20.24 2.10 -39.74
CA HIS A 51 19.70 3.42 -40.06
C HIS A 51 19.06 4.09 -38.82
N PRO A 52 19.61 5.21 -38.29
CA PRO A 52 19.23 5.73 -36.97
C PRO A 52 17.74 6.09 -36.83
N LEU A 53 17.19 6.80 -37.81
CA LEU A 53 15.76 7.17 -37.81
C LEU A 53 14.85 5.94 -37.83
N ALA A 54 15.24 4.89 -38.55
CA ALA A 54 14.38 3.72 -38.72
C ALA A 54 14.43 2.81 -37.48
N LEU A 55 15.60 2.66 -36.84
CA LEU A 55 15.70 1.97 -35.55
C LEU A 55 14.85 2.65 -34.47
N LYS A 56 14.94 3.98 -34.37
CA LYS A 56 14.14 4.76 -33.42
C LYS A 56 12.64 4.64 -33.69
N ALA A 57 12.23 4.79 -34.95
CA ALA A 57 10.83 4.67 -35.34
C ALA A 57 10.27 3.25 -35.13
N LEU A 58 11.07 2.20 -35.37
CA LEU A 58 10.68 0.83 -35.08
C LEU A 58 10.48 0.62 -33.57
N GLY A 59 11.40 1.12 -32.74
CA GLY A 59 11.24 1.10 -31.28
C GLY A 59 9.96 1.79 -30.84
N PHE A 60 9.70 3.01 -31.34
CA PHE A 60 8.46 3.76 -31.08
C PHE A 60 7.20 2.98 -31.50
N ALA A 61 7.20 2.36 -32.68
CA ALA A 61 6.08 1.59 -33.18
C ALA A 61 5.80 0.32 -32.36
N LEU A 62 6.85 -0.37 -31.90
CA LEU A 62 6.70 -1.55 -31.05
C LEU A 62 6.20 -1.17 -29.66
N ILE A 63 6.71 -0.07 -29.08
CA ILE A 63 6.23 0.49 -27.82
C ILE A 63 4.74 0.85 -27.91
N GLY A 64 4.34 1.58 -28.95
CA GLY A 64 2.93 1.97 -29.16
C GLY A 64 1.97 0.79 -29.38
N GLN A 65 2.51 -0.37 -29.78
CA GLN A 65 1.77 -1.63 -29.89
C GLN A 65 1.91 -2.53 -28.65
N ALA A 66 2.49 -2.02 -27.55
CA ALA A 66 2.76 -2.76 -26.32
C ALA A 66 3.63 -4.04 -26.49
N ARG A 67 4.43 -4.11 -27.57
CA ARG A 67 5.35 -5.22 -27.87
C ARG A 67 6.72 -4.96 -27.24
N PHE A 68 6.75 -4.81 -25.93
CA PHE A 68 7.92 -4.33 -25.17
C PHE A 68 9.12 -5.27 -25.24
N GLU A 69 8.90 -6.59 -25.20
CA GLU A 69 9.98 -7.58 -25.32
C GLU A 69 10.67 -7.55 -26.69
N GLU A 70 9.92 -7.27 -27.76
CA GLU A 70 10.49 -7.08 -29.10
C GLU A 70 11.15 -5.71 -29.25
N ALA A 71 10.63 -4.68 -28.58
CA ALA A 71 11.18 -3.33 -28.61
C ALA A 71 12.55 -3.27 -27.92
N LEU A 72 12.73 -3.99 -26.81
CA LEU A 72 13.94 -3.93 -25.97
C LEU A 72 15.26 -4.13 -26.76
N PRO A 73 15.46 -5.22 -27.52
CA PRO A 73 16.70 -5.40 -28.28
C PRO A 73 16.88 -4.35 -29.38
N ILE A 74 15.80 -3.85 -29.99
CA ILE A 74 15.85 -2.85 -31.06
C ILE A 74 16.28 -1.49 -30.52
N VAL A 75 15.70 -1.06 -29.40
CA VAL A 75 16.03 0.23 -28.77
C VAL A 75 17.46 0.20 -28.20
N ARG A 76 17.89 -0.90 -27.59
CA ARG A 76 19.29 -1.08 -27.15
C ARG A 76 20.26 -0.96 -28.32
N TYR A 77 19.97 -1.65 -29.43
CA TYR A 77 20.79 -1.55 -30.63
C TYR A 77 20.81 -0.13 -31.22
N SER A 78 19.70 0.61 -31.14
CA SER A 78 19.68 2.04 -31.53
C SER A 78 20.66 2.87 -30.70
N LEU A 79 20.73 2.65 -29.39
CA LEU A 79 21.64 3.35 -28.48
C LEU A 79 23.11 2.95 -28.64
N GLU A 80 23.40 1.69 -28.97
CA GLU A 80 24.76 1.26 -29.31
C GLU A 80 25.32 2.03 -30.53
N ARG A 81 24.46 2.41 -31.47
CA ARG A 81 24.83 3.17 -32.67
C ARG A 81 24.85 4.68 -32.44
N ASN A 82 24.03 5.17 -31.53
CA ASN A 82 23.97 6.60 -31.16
C ASN A 82 23.75 6.76 -29.64
N PRO A 83 24.84 6.75 -28.84
CA PRO A 83 24.74 6.76 -27.38
C PRO A 83 24.16 8.04 -26.78
N ASP A 84 24.17 9.15 -27.51
CA ASP A 84 23.71 10.47 -27.04
C ASP A 84 22.35 10.87 -27.67
N ASP A 85 21.52 9.90 -28.07
CA ASP A 85 20.15 10.15 -28.54
C ASP A 85 19.16 10.22 -27.36
N PRO A 86 18.62 11.41 -27.01
CA PRO A 86 17.72 11.54 -25.86
C PRO A 86 16.39 10.81 -26.07
N GLU A 87 15.89 10.69 -27.31
CA GLU A 87 14.63 9.99 -27.59
C GLU A 87 14.80 8.47 -27.49
N ALA A 88 15.96 7.94 -27.90
CA ALA A 88 16.25 6.52 -27.75
C ALA A 88 16.41 6.12 -26.27
N HIS A 89 17.02 6.98 -25.44
CA HIS A 89 17.04 6.81 -23.98
C HIS A 89 15.64 6.84 -23.37
N ASN A 90 14.80 7.80 -23.76
CA ASN A 90 13.41 7.84 -23.29
C ASN A 90 12.62 6.58 -23.69
N ASN A 91 12.75 6.14 -24.95
CA ASN A 91 12.12 4.91 -25.41
C ASN A 91 12.61 3.68 -24.63
N LEU A 92 13.91 3.61 -24.32
CA LEU A 92 14.45 2.52 -23.50
C LEU A 92 13.85 2.54 -22.09
N GLY A 93 13.75 3.73 -21.48
CA GLY A 93 13.10 3.92 -20.19
C GLY A 93 11.66 3.43 -20.19
N ILE A 94 10.86 3.83 -21.20
CA ILE A 94 9.47 3.37 -21.33
C ILE A 94 9.38 1.84 -21.45
N VAL A 95 10.23 1.22 -22.27
CA VAL A 95 10.27 -0.25 -22.42
C VAL A 95 10.63 -0.92 -21.09
N LEU A 96 11.66 -0.43 -20.40
CA LEU A 96 12.11 -0.98 -19.13
C LEU A 96 11.04 -0.82 -18.04
N SER A 97 10.37 0.32 -17.99
CA SER A 97 9.21 0.56 -17.13
C SER A 97 8.11 -0.46 -17.38
N ALA A 98 7.72 -0.67 -18.64
CA ALA A 98 6.67 -1.66 -18.97
C ALA A 98 7.06 -3.10 -18.62
N LEU A 99 8.36 -3.40 -18.57
CA LEU A 99 8.93 -4.67 -18.15
C LEU A 99 9.25 -4.73 -16.64
N MET A 100 8.76 -3.77 -15.86
CA MET A 100 8.96 -3.66 -14.40
C MET A 100 10.44 -3.55 -13.97
N ARG A 101 11.30 -3.00 -14.84
CA ARG A 101 12.74 -2.73 -14.60
C ARG A 101 12.96 -1.26 -14.30
N TRP A 102 12.34 -0.79 -13.21
CA TRP A 102 12.23 0.63 -12.86
C TRP A 102 13.57 1.32 -12.61
N ASP A 103 14.53 0.67 -11.93
CA ASP A 103 15.86 1.23 -11.68
C ASP A 103 16.66 1.52 -12.96
N GLU A 104 16.58 0.61 -13.93
CA GLU A 104 17.17 0.83 -15.25
C GLU A 104 16.43 1.92 -16.02
N SER A 105 15.11 1.99 -15.87
CA SER A 105 14.29 3.02 -16.48
C SER A 105 14.64 4.43 -15.99
N ILE A 106 14.79 4.61 -14.67
CA ILE A 106 15.22 5.87 -14.04
C ILE A 106 16.58 6.33 -14.61
N ARG A 107 17.55 5.42 -14.75
CA ARG A 107 18.85 5.74 -15.36
C ARG A 107 18.72 6.19 -16.82
N CYS A 108 17.84 5.57 -17.58
CA CYS A 108 17.58 5.96 -18.97
C CYS A 108 16.94 7.35 -19.06
N PHE A 109 15.93 7.65 -18.22
CA PHE A 109 15.31 8.97 -18.18
C PHE A 109 16.29 10.05 -17.70
N ALA A 110 17.11 9.76 -16.69
CA ALA A 110 18.18 10.65 -16.23
C ALA A 110 19.14 11.00 -17.38
N ARG A 111 19.60 10.00 -18.14
CA ARG A 111 20.49 10.24 -19.28
C ARG A 111 19.82 11.05 -20.39
N SER A 112 18.54 10.81 -20.66
CA SER A 112 17.77 11.62 -21.62
C SER A 112 17.69 13.10 -21.18
N LEU A 113 17.44 13.37 -19.89
CA LEU A 113 17.38 14.72 -19.33
C LEU A 113 18.74 15.41 -19.22
N GLU A 114 19.85 14.69 -19.05
CA GLU A 114 21.20 15.27 -19.16
C GLU A 114 21.43 15.89 -20.54
N ILE A 115 20.88 15.27 -21.59
CA ILE A 115 21.02 15.71 -22.98
C ILE A 115 19.96 16.76 -23.34
N LYS A 116 18.71 16.58 -22.90
CA LYS A 116 17.57 17.48 -23.14
C LYS A 116 16.83 17.79 -21.82
N PRO A 117 17.27 18.79 -21.03
CA PRO A 117 16.81 19.00 -19.65
C PRO A 117 15.36 19.47 -19.47
N ARG A 118 14.72 19.99 -20.52
CA ARG A 118 13.38 20.61 -20.46
C ARG A 118 12.36 19.85 -21.30
N ASP A 119 12.47 18.54 -21.35
CA ASP A 119 11.49 17.69 -22.02
C ASP A 119 10.36 17.29 -21.05
N PRO A 120 9.14 17.86 -21.17
CA PRO A 120 8.07 17.60 -20.21
C PRO A 120 7.63 16.13 -20.18
N GLU A 121 7.64 15.42 -21.30
CA GLU A 121 7.27 14.00 -21.35
C GLU A 121 8.29 13.14 -20.58
N VAL A 122 9.58 13.42 -20.77
CA VAL A 122 10.65 12.68 -20.06
C VAL A 122 10.63 13.00 -18.57
N LEU A 123 10.37 14.25 -18.18
CA LEU A 123 10.23 14.65 -16.78
C LEU A 123 9.05 13.92 -16.11
N LYS A 124 7.89 13.85 -16.77
CA LYS A 124 6.75 13.07 -16.30
C LYS A 124 7.12 11.60 -16.16
N ASN A 125 7.69 10.99 -17.20
CA ASN A 125 8.05 9.57 -17.18
C ASN A 125 9.09 9.23 -16.11
N TYR A 126 10.06 10.11 -15.88
CA TYR A 126 11.01 10.00 -14.76
C TYR A 126 10.23 10.01 -13.43
N GLY A 127 9.40 11.03 -13.20
CA GLY A 127 8.58 11.12 -11.99
C GLY A 127 7.73 9.85 -11.77
N VAL A 128 7.12 9.31 -12.82
CA VAL A 128 6.35 8.06 -12.75
C VAL A 128 7.24 6.88 -12.33
N ALA A 129 8.45 6.77 -12.89
CA ALA A 129 9.38 5.69 -12.51
C ALA A 129 9.85 5.81 -11.04
N LEU A 130 10.16 7.03 -10.57
CA LEU A 130 10.45 7.30 -9.15
C LEU A 130 9.27 6.92 -8.25
N SER A 131 8.06 7.32 -8.65
CA SER A 131 6.81 6.96 -7.98
C SER A 131 6.62 5.45 -7.90
N ARG A 132 6.90 4.69 -8.98
CA ARG A 132 6.84 3.22 -8.95
C ARG A 132 7.89 2.59 -8.02
N MET A 133 8.98 3.28 -7.75
CA MET A 133 9.97 2.94 -6.73
C MET A 133 9.65 3.52 -5.34
N HIS A 134 8.44 4.08 -5.17
CA HIS A 134 7.96 4.71 -3.94
C HIS A 134 8.77 5.92 -3.47
N GLN A 135 9.56 6.52 -4.36
CA GLN A 135 10.31 7.76 -4.12
C GLN A 135 9.43 8.98 -4.41
N TRP A 136 8.30 9.08 -3.73
CA TRP A 136 7.24 10.06 -4.03
C TRP A 136 7.70 11.51 -3.89
N ASP A 137 8.40 11.83 -2.80
CA ASP A 137 8.91 13.19 -2.56
C ASP A 137 9.97 13.60 -3.60
N GLU A 138 10.78 12.64 -4.07
CA GLU A 138 11.74 12.87 -5.15
C GLU A 138 11.05 13.06 -6.50
N ALA A 139 9.89 12.40 -6.73
CA ALA A 139 9.12 12.51 -7.96
C ALA A 139 8.41 13.87 -8.13
N VAL A 140 7.89 14.45 -7.05
CA VAL A 140 7.16 15.74 -7.04
C VAL A 140 7.85 16.86 -7.83
N PRO A 141 9.15 17.18 -7.63
CA PRO A 141 9.81 18.25 -8.37
C PRO A 141 9.90 17.98 -9.89
N TYR A 142 9.92 16.73 -10.32
CA TYR A 142 9.91 16.40 -11.75
C TYR A 142 8.53 16.60 -12.38
N PHE A 143 7.45 16.24 -11.69
CA PHE A 143 6.10 16.55 -12.16
C PHE A 143 5.84 18.06 -12.22
N LEU A 144 6.27 18.82 -11.22
CA LEU A 144 6.16 20.28 -11.24
C LEU A 144 6.89 20.91 -12.44
N LYS A 145 8.12 20.46 -12.75
CA LYS A 145 8.85 20.90 -13.94
C LYS A 145 8.20 20.45 -15.24
N ALA A 146 7.63 19.24 -15.27
CA ALA A 146 6.89 18.75 -16.43
C ALA A 146 5.71 19.67 -16.75
N ILE A 147 4.94 20.07 -15.73
CA ILE A 147 3.84 21.04 -15.83
C ILE A 147 4.36 22.42 -16.26
N GLU A 148 5.47 22.89 -15.69
CA GLU A 148 6.07 24.20 -16.04
C GLU A 148 6.52 24.29 -17.50
N TYR A 149 7.09 23.20 -18.04
CA TYR A 149 7.66 23.19 -19.40
C TYR A 149 6.68 22.74 -20.49
N HIS A 150 5.53 22.18 -20.11
CA HIS A 150 4.52 21.78 -21.09
C HIS A 150 3.75 23.00 -21.63
N PRO A 151 3.52 23.10 -22.95
CA PRO A 151 2.72 24.17 -23.52
C PRO A 151 1.22 23.92 -23.24
N GLY A 152 0.68 24.58 -22.23
CA GLY A 152 -0.73 24.50 -21.85
C GLY A 152 -1.00 23.46 -20.76
N ASP A 153 -2.28 23.18 -20.49
CA ASP A 153 -2.69 22.30 -19.39
C ASP A 153 -2.15 20.88 -19.58
N TYR A 154 -1.37 20.41 -18.61
CA TYR A 154 -0.78 19.08 -18.63
C TYR A 154 -1.45 18.15 -17.60
N VAL A 155 -2.70 17.80 -17.88
CA VAL A 155 -3.59 17.06 -16.97
C VAL A 155 -2.92 15.78 -16.43
N GLU A 156 -2.31 14.98 -17.30
CA GLU A 156 -1.61 13.75 -16.90
C GLU A 156 -0.52 14.00 -15.86
N ALA A 157 0.30 15.05 -16.02
CA ALA A 157 1.35 15.36 -15.05
C ALA A 157 0.79 15.91 -13.72
N ILE A 158 -0.34 16.63 -13.77
CA ILE A 158 -1.05 17.09 -12.56
C ILE A 158 -1.63 15.90 -11.80
N GLU A 159 -2.22 14.92 -12.49
CA GLU A 159 -2.70 13.67 -11.88
C GLU A 159 -1.55 12.91 -11.19
N GLN A 160 -0.42 12.73 -11.88
CA GLN A 160 0.74 12.05 -11.31
C GLN A 160 1.34 12.81 -10.11
N LEU A 161 1.38 14.14 -10.16
CA LEU A 161 1.74 15.00 -9.03
C LEU A 161 0.79 14.77 -7.84
N ALA A 162 -0.52 14.82 -8.08
CA ALA A 162 -1.53 14.66 -7.05
C ALA A 162 -1.43 13.29 -6.36
N SER A 163 -1.23 12.22 -7.13
CA SER A 163 -1.01 10.87 -6.61
C SER A 163 0.26 10.76 -5.77
N ALA A 164 1.39 11.36 -6.22
CA ALA A 164 2.63 11.36 -5.45
C ALA A 164 2.51 12.18 -4.14
N LEU A 165 1.80 13.31 -4.17
CA LEU A 165 1.49 14.10 -2.97
C LEU A 165 0.62 13.31 -1.99
N LEU A 166 -0.38 12.57 -2.48
CA LEU A 166 -1.24 11.75 -1.64
C LEU A 166 -0.45 10.60 -0.98
N ALA A 167 0.42 9.94 -1.74
CA ALA A 167 1.27 8.85 -1.26
C ALA A 167 2.32 9.32 -0.22
N SER A 168 2.82 10.54 -0.35
CA SER A 168 3.72 11.19 0.63
C SER A 168 2.98 11.84 1.81
N ASN A 169 1.67 11.60 1.96
CA ASN A 169 0.80 12.19 2.99
C ASN A 169 0.70 13.73 2.98
N ARG A 170 1.04 14.38 1.86
CA ARG A 170 0.81 15.82 1.59
C ARG A 170 -0.64 16.03 1.13
N ASN A 171 -1.58 15.62 2.01
CA ASN A 171 -3.00 15.44 1.69
C ASN A 171 -3.69 16.75 1.26
N ASP A 172 -3.27 17.89 1.80
CA ASP A 172 -3.82 19.20 1.45
C ASP A 172 -3.49 19.64 0.03
N GLU A 173 -2.25 19.41 -0.39
CA GLU A 173 -1.80 19.71 -1.74
C GLU A 173 -2.41 18.72 -2.74
N ALA A 174 -2.42 17.43 -2.41
CA ALA A 174 -3.08 16.40 -3.20
C ALA A 174 -4.56 16.69 -3.43
N TRP A 175 -5.29 17.03 -2.35
CA TRP A 175 -6.71 17.39 -2.43
C TRP A 175 -6.92 18.59 -3.35
N THR A 176 -6.05 19.59 -3.28
CA THR A 176 -6.14 20.79 -4.14
C THR A 176 -6.04 20.40 -5.61
N CYS A 177 -5.06 19.60 -5.98
CA CYS A 177 -4.90 19.11 -7.35
C CYS A 177 -6.11 18.28 -7.81
N PHE A 178 -6.51 17.26 -7.03
CA PHE A 178 -7.65 16.40 -7.39
C PHE A 178 -8.97 17.15 -7.45
N ASN A 179 -9.19 18.15 -6.60
CA ASN A 179 -10.41 18.94 -6.60
C ASN A 179 -10.50 19.83 -7.85
N GLU A 180 -9.40 20.42 -8.31
CA GLU A 180 -9.40 21.18 -9.58
C GLU A 180 -9.57 20.24 -10.79
N LEU A 181 -8.90 19.08 -10.79
CA LEU A 181 -9.10 18.06 -11.82
C LEU A 181 -10.57 17.60 -11.91
N TRP A 182 -11.20 17.34 -10.76
CA TRP A 182 -12.61 16.94 -10.69
C TRP A 182 -13.57 18.04 -11.17
N LYS A 183 -13.26 19.31 -10.91
CA LYS A 183 -14.07 20.44 -11.42
C LYS A 183 -14.04 20.51 -12.95
N ASN A 184 -12.90 20.18 -13.55
CA ASN A 184 -12.71 20.20 -14.99
C ASN A 184 -13.36 19.00 -15.70
N ASP A 185 -13.34 17.81 -15.08
CA ASP A 185 -14.02 16.61 -15.59
C ASP A 185 -14.79 15.88 -14.49
N ARG A 186 -16.10 16.16 -14.42
CA ARG A 186 -17.02 15.51 -13.48
C ARG A 186 -17.50 14.12 -13.89
N SER A 187 -16.94 13.54 -14.95
CA SER A 187 -17.21 12.18 -15.38
C SER A 187 -16.08 11.20 -15.04
N ASN A 188 -14.94 11.71 -14.56
CA ASN A 188 -13.77 10.88 -14.26
C ASN A 188 -13.86 10.20 -12.89
N ALA A 189 -14.24 8.93 -12.89
CA ALA A 189 -14.36 8.12 -11.66
C ALA A 189 -13.03 7.96 -10.91
N ALA A 190 -11.90 7.85 -11.61
CA ALA A 190 -10.59 7.66 -10.99
C ALA A 190 -10.17 8.92 -10.22
N ILE A 191 -10.33 10.11 -10.81
CA ILE A 191 -10.08 11.38 -10.11
C ILE A 191 -10.98 11.52 -8.89
N LEU A 192 -12.28 11.18 -9.01
CA LEU A 192 -13.22 11.25 -7.90
C LEU A 192 -12.84 10.32 -6.74
N SER A 193 -12.41 9.09 -7.06
CA SER A 193 -11.93 8.11 -6.08
C SER A 193 -10.71 8.61 -5.30
N GLN A 194 -9.74 9.22 -5.99
CA GLN A 194 -8.56 9.80 -5.35
C GLN A 194 -8.90 11.06 -4.54
N LEU A 195 -9.84 11.89 -5.02
CA LEU A 195 -10.36 13.04 -4.29
C LEU A 195 -11.04 12.62 -2.99
N LEU A 196 -11.87 11.58 -3.03
CA LEU A 196 -12.52 10.99 -1.85
C LEU A 196 -11.49 10.49 -0.84
N THR A 197 -10.41 9.86 -1.32
CA THR A 197 -9.30 9.40 -0.47
C THR A 197 -8.63 10.58 0.25
N ALA A 198 -8.28 11.63 -0.51
CA ALA A 198 -7.66 12.84 0.06
C ALA A 198 -8.61 13.53 1.05
N SER A 199 -9.91 13.58 0.74
CA SER A 199 -10.97 14.09 1.61
C SER A 199 -11.03 13.33 2.94
N LEU A 200 -11.08 11.99 2.93
CA LEU A 200 -11.08 11.18 4.14
C LEU A 200 -9.82 11.38 4.99
N LYS A 201 -8.62 11.42 4.37
CA LYS A 201 -7.36 11.67 5.09
C LYS A 201 -7.31 13.06 5.74
N ARG A 202 -7.98 14.05 5.15
CA ARG A 202 -8.15 15.40 5.70
C ARG A 202 -9.34 15.55 6.64
N CYS A 203 -10.15 14.52 6.83
CA CYS A 203 -11.45 14.64 7.49
C CYS A 203 -12.32 15.75 6.87
N ASP A 204 -12.24 15.90 5.56
CA ASP A 204 -13.07 16.80 4.76
C ASP A 204 -14.26 16.01 4.24
N TRP A 205 -15.39 16.13 4.93
CA TRP A 205 -16.57 15.32 4.67
C TRP A 205 -17.67 16.06 3.89
N ASP A 206 -17.36 17.25 3.39
CA ASP A 206 -18.28 18.03 2.57
C ASP A 206 -18.69 17.20 1.33
N GLU A 207 -20.00 16.98 1.16
CA GLU A 207 -20.59 16.18 0.08
C GLU A 207 -20.10 14.72 0.00
N LEU A 208 -19.49 14.17 1.07
CA LEU A 208 -18.86 12.84 1.03
C LEU A 208 -19.82 11.75 0.53
N GLU A 209 -21.02 11.68 1.08
CA GLU A 209 -22.04 10.70 0.70
C GLU A 209 -22.48 10.87 -0.77
N ALA A 210 -22.75 12.10 -1.19
CA ALA A 210 -23.14 12.40 -2.57
C ALA A 210 -22.02 12.02 -3.57
N ARG A 211 -20.75 12.26 -3.20
CA ARG A 211 -19.58 11.89 -4.01
C ARG A 211 -19.37 10.38 -4.04
N LEU A 212 -19.59 9.65 -2.95
CA LEU A 212 -19.55 8.18 -2.94
C LEU A 212 -20.64 7.59 -3.86
N LEU A 213 -21.87 8.11 -3.80
CA LEU A 213 -22.94 7.70 -4.71
C LEU A 213 -22.61 8.02 -6.17
N THR A 214 -22.01 9.18 -6.42
CA THR A 214 -21.54 9.56 -7.77
C THR A 214 -20.45 8.62 -8.27
N LEU A 215 -19.45 8.30 -7.44
CA LEU A 215 -18.40 7.35 -7.77
C LEU A 215 -18.99 5.99 -8.11
N ARG A 216 -19.92 5.48 -7.29
CA ARG A 216 -20.60 4.20 -7.53
C ARG A 216 -21.30 4.18 -8.90
N SER A 217 -22.03 5.23 -9.23
CA SER A 217 -22.69 5.37 -10.53
C SER A 217 -21.70 5.41 -11.70
N LEU A 218 -20.67 6.27 -11.63
CA LEU A 218 -19.67 6.43 -12.69
C LEU A 218 -18.85 5.16 -12.92
N SER A 219 -18.60 4.38 -11.86
CA SER A 219 -17.79 3.16 -11.91
C SER A 219 -18.60 1.88 -12.13
N LYS A 220 -19.92 1.98 -12.34
CA LYS A 220 -20.86 0.85 -12.45
C LYS A 220 -20.75 -0.10 -11.27
N ASP A 221 -20.99 0.42 -10.07
CA ASP A 221 -20.82 -0.30 -8.81
C ASP A 221 -19.36 -0.79 -8.65
N TYR A 222 -18.41 0.12 -8.84
CA TYR A 222 -16.97 -0.11 -8.71
C TYR A 222 -16.36 -1.10 -9.71
N GLN A 223 -17.15 -1.69 -10.62
CA GLN A 223 -16.71 -2.68 -11.61
C GLN A 223 -15.65 -2.16 -12.57
N SER A 224 -15.60 -0.85 -12.84
CA SER A 224 -14.57 -0.25 -13.70
C SER A 224 -13.46 0.47 -12.92
N LEU A 225 -13.49 0.43 -11.58
CA LEU A 225 -12.50 1.11 -10.76
C LEU A 225 -11.18 0.31 -10.76
N THR A 226 -10.08 1.01 -11.00
CA THR A 226 -8.71 0.46 -11.06
C THR A 226 -7.77 1.19 -10.10
N ASP A 227 -8.31 1.90 -9.11
CA ASP A 227 -7.54 2.57 -8.06
C ASP A 227 -6.99 1.56 -7.04
N ASN A 228 -6.00 1.99 -6.26
CA ASN A 228 -5.44 1.18 -5.19
C ASN A 228 -6.56 0.71 -4.23
N PRO A 229 -6.77 -0.60 -4.05
CA PRO A 229 -7.91 -1.11 -3.27
C PRO A 229 -7.83 -0.77 -1.77
N PHE A 230 -6.65 -0.38 -1.26
CA PHE A 230 -6.49 0.12 0.11
C PHE A 230 -7.41 1.28 0.44
N VAL A 231 -7.69 2.17 -0.51
CA VAL A 231 -8.52 3.36 -0.25
C VAL A 231 -9.99 2.99 -0.05
N VAL A 232 -10.44 1.96 -0.75
CA VAL A 232 -11.83 1.50 -0.74
C VAL A 232 -12.18 0.81 0.58
N LEU A 233 -11.18 0.34 1.33
CA LEU A 233 -11.37 -0.22 2.68
C LEU A 233 -12.02 0.77 3.66
N SER A 234 -11.87 2.08 3.41
CA SER A 234 -12.47 3.14 4.23
C SER A 234 -13.82 3.64 3.73
N PHE A 235 -14.24 3.26 2.52
CA PHE A 235 -15.47 3.78 1.93
C PHE A 235 -16.70 3.15 2.60
N PHE A 236 -17.62 4.01 3.03
CA PHE A 236 -18.87 3.57 3.62
C PHE A 236 -19.80 2.97 2.57
N GLY A 237 -20.46 1.86 2.92
CA GLY A 237 -21.42 1.19 2.04
C GLY A 237 -20.82 0.37 0.90
N VAL A 238 -19.51 0.10 0.95
CA VAL A 238 -18.83 -0.83 0.03
C VAL A 238 -18.78 -2.23 0.66
N SER A 239 -19.26 -3.23 -0.08
CA SER A 239 -19.28 -4.62 0.37
C SER A 239 -17.92 -5.32 0.22
N ALA A 240 -17.77 -6.49 0.85
CA ALA A 240 -16.56 -7.30 0.71
C ALA A 240 -16.38 -7.83 -0.74
N GLU A 241 -17.48 -8.10 -1.45
CA GLU A 241 -17.45 -8.48 -2.87
C GLU A 241 -16.98 -7.31 -3.75
N GLU A 242 -17.43 -6.09 -3.47
CA GLU A 242 -16.98 -4.91 -4.20
C GLU A 242 -15.50 -4.60 -3.93
N GLN A 243 -15.03 -4.78 -2.69
CA GLN A 243 -13.60 -4.71 -2.37
C GLN A 243 -12.79 -5.73 -3.16
N ARG A 244 -13.31 -6.95 -3.33
CA ARG A 244 -12.69 -7.97 -4.19
C ARG A 244 -12.61 -7.52 -5.64
N MET A 245 -13.70 -7.00 -6.21
CA MET A 245 -13.73 -6.55 -7.60
C MET A 245 -12.68 -5.45 -7.87
N VAL A 246 -12.58 -4.45 -6.97
CA VAL A 246 -11.57 -3.40 -7.09
C VAL A 246 -10.16 -3.99 -7.02
N ALA A 247 -9.88 -4.92 -6.10
CA ALA A 247 -8.58 -5.57 -6.03
C ALA A 247 -8.25 -6.39 -7.29
N GLU A 248 -9.22 -7.12 -7.86
CA GLU A 248 -9.04 -7.86 -9.11
C GLU A 248 -8.71 -6.93 -10.29
N ASN A 249 -9.42 -5.82 -10.39
CA ASN A 249 -9.17 -4.81 -11.42
C ASN A 249 -7.80 -4.15 -11.23
N PHE A 250 -7.44 -3.81 -9.99
CA PHE A 250 -6.14 -3.23 -9.67
C PHE A 250 -4.99 -4.17 -10.02
N ALA A 251 -5.11 -5.46 -9.68
CA ALA A 251 -4.13 -6.48 -10.03
C ALA A 251 -3.94 -6.58 -11.56
N ARG A 252 -5.03 -6.66 -12.33
CA ARG A 252 -4.98 -6.73 -13.80
C ARG A 252 -4.45 -5.45 -14.45
N HIS A 253 -4.70 -4.29 -13.83
CA HIS A 253 -4.21 -3.01 -14.32
C HIS A 253 -2.70 -2.84 -14.10
N ASN A 254 -2.20 -3.27 -12.94
CA ASN A 254 -0.80 -3.04 -12.55
C ASN A 254 0.16 -4.15 -12.98
N ILE A 255 -0.35 -5.37 -13.21
CA ILE A 255 0.48 -6.52 -13.56
C ILE A 255 0.18 -6.95 -15.00
N PRO A 256 1.19 -7.07 -15.87
CA PRO A 256 0.98 -7.45 -17.26
C PRO A 256 0.19 -8.76 -17.41
N ALA A 257 -0.73 -8.81 -18.37
CA ALA A 257 -1.48 -10.03 -18.70
C ALA A 257 -0.54 -11.19 -19.06
N SER A 258 0.60 -10.91 -19.71
CA SER A 258 1.63 -11.91 -20.00
C SER A 258 2.19 -12.60 -18.74
N VAL A 259 2.15 -11.94 -17.58
CA VAL A 259 2.53 -12.52 -16.28
C VAL A 259 1.33 -13.20 -15.63
N LEU A 260 0.17 -12.56 -15.57
CA LEU A 260 -1.02 -13.09 -14.90
C LEU A 260 -1.62 -14.32 -15.60
N GLU A 261 -1.58 -14.37 -16.93
CA GLU A 261 -2.14 -15.45 -17.75
C GLU A 261 -1.13 -16.55 -18.11
N ALA A 262 0.17 -16.36 -17.77
CA ALA A 262 1.18 -17.39 -18.01
C ALA A 262 0.79 -18.75 -17.38
N PRO A 263 1.15 -19.89 -17.99
CA PRO A 263 0.96 -21.19 -17.33
C PRO A 263 1.64 -21.23 -15.96
N GLU A 264 1.01 -21.86 -14.96
CA GLU A 264 1.64 -22.03 -13.65
C GLU A 264 2.93 -22.84 -13.79
N HIS A 265 4.05 -22.22 -13.43
CA HIS A 265 5.33 -22.91 -13.34
C HIS A 265 5.45 -23.54 -11.94
N ARG A 266 5.31 -24.87 -11.86
CA ARG A 266 5.59 -25.59 -10.62
C ARG A 266 7.10 -25.58 -10.38
N LEU A 267 7.51 -24.85 -9.34
CA LEU A 267 8.88 -24.89 -8.88
C LEU A 267 9.21 -26.30 -8.36
N PRO A 268 10.38 -26.86 -8.71
CA PRO A 268 10.78 -28.17 -8.21
C PRO A 268 10.98 -28.12 -6.69
N VAL A 269 10.52 -29.16 -5.99
CA VAL A 269 10.77 -29.32 -4.55
C VAL A 269 12.20 -29.84 -4.40
N GLY A 270 13.15 -28.93 -4.13
CA GLY A 270 14.59 -29.23 -4.13
C GLY A 270 15.06 -30.10 -2.96
N ARG A 271 14.32 -30.14 -1.84
CA ARG A 271 14.74 -30.79 -0.59
C ARG A 271 13.69 -31.78 -0.05
N ALA A 272 13.41 -32.86 -0.77
CA ALA A 272 12.53 -33.92 -0.27
C ALA A 272 13.30 -34.88 0.66
N GLY A 273 13.31 -34.60 1.97
CA GLY A 273 13.78 -35.52 3.00
C GLY A 273 13.04 -35.30 4.32
N PRO A 274 12.67 -36.37 5.07
CA PRO A 274 11.85 -36.28 6.29
C PRO A 274 12.49 -35.51 7.47
N ALA A 275 13.73 -35.04 7.32
CA ALA A 275 14.50 -34.30 8.33
C ALA A 275 14.83 -32.84 7.92
N SER A 276 14.28 -32.32 6.82
CA SER A 276 14.55 -30.95 6.38
C SER A 276 13.63 -29.94 7.08
N ARG A 277 14.22 -28.86 7.62
CA ARG A 277 13.49 -27.71 8.18
C ARG A 277 12.72 -27.01 7.07
N LEU A 278 11.48 -26.59 7.35
CA LEU A 278 10.69 -25.79 6.41
C LEU A 278 11.28 -24.38 6.32
N ARG A 279 11.57 -23.90 5.09
CA ARG A 279 12.09 -22.56 4.85
C ARG A 279 10.95 -21.57 4.66
N ILE A 280 10.86 -20.60 5.56
CA ILE A 280 9.81 -19.57 5.56
C ILE A 280 10.46 -18.22 5.27
N GLY A 281 10.03 -17.58 4.19
CA GLY A 281 10.43 -16.22 3.84
C GLY A 281 9.35 -15.22 4.22
N TYR A 282 9.71 -14.10 4.84
CA TYR A 282 8.84 -12.96 5.09
C TYR A 282 9.30 -11.78 4.24
N LEU A 283 8.47 -11.34 3.29
CA LEU A 283 8.75 -10.20 2.41
C LEU A 283 8.04 -8.97 2.95
N SER A 284 8.79 -7.91 3.27
CA SER A 284 8.18 -6.67 3.72
C SER A 284 8.98 -5.40 3.47
N ALA A 285 8.28 -4.31 3.18
CA ALA A 285 8.82 -2.95 3.23
C ALA A 285 8.86 -2.36 4.65
N ASP A 286 8.22 -3.04 5.60
CA ASP A 286 7.87 -2.49 6.91
C ASP A 286 8.70 -3.05 8.06
N PHE A 287 9.86 -3.63 7.76
CA PHE A 287 10.89 -3.95 8.75
C PHE A 287 11.61 -2.69 9.22
N LYS A 288 10.85 -1.78 9.81
CA LYS A 288 11.20 -0.42 10.28
C LYS A 288 10.22 0.00 11.38
N THR A 289 10.26 1.25 11.84
CA THR A 289 9.30 1.83 12.78
C THR A 289 7.91 1.98 12.12
N HIS A 290 7.20 0.87 12.01
CA HIS A 290 5.90 0.73 11.34
C HIS A 290 5.05 -0.29 12.12
N PRO A 291 3.69 -0.24 12.07
CA PRO A 291 2.84 -1.22 12.75
C PRO A 291 3.26 -2.69 12.56
N VAL A 292 3.56 -3.12 11.32
CA VAL A 292 4.05 -4.49 11.03
C VAL A 292 5.38 -4.75 11.73
N GLY A 293 6.37 -3.86 11.56
CA GLY A 293 7.67 -3.98 12.20
C GLY A 293 7.63 -3.97 13.72
N GLN A 294 6.60 -3.38 14.33
CA GLN A 294 6.43 -3.34 15.78
C GLN A 294 5.86 -4.64 16.37
N ILE A 295 5.15 -5.45 15.60
CA ILE A 295 4.48 -6.68 16.10
C ILE A 295 5.11 -7.98 15.61
N MET A 296 5.85 -7.94 14.50
CA MET A 296 6.54 -9.11 13.95
C MET A 296 7.78 -9.60 14.71
N PRO A 297 8.60 -8.78 15.40
CA PRO A 297 9.87 -9.25 15.96
C PRO A 297 9.70 -10.49 16.86
N HIS A 298 8.69 -10.46 17.73
CA HIS A 298 8.43 -11.54 18.66
C HIS A 298 7.93 -12.82 17.98
N VAL A 299 7.20 -12.71 16.86
CA VAL A 299 6.81 -13.87 16.04
C VAL A 299 8.07 -14.57 15.51
N ILE A 300 8.99 -13.79 14.95
CA ILE A 300 10.24 -14.31 14.38
C ILE A 300 11.10 -14.94 15.47
N GLU A 301 11.25 -14.30 16.63
CA GLU A 301 12.04 -14.80 17.77
C GLU A 301 11.52 -16.14 18.31
N LEU A 302 10.20 -16.37 18.26
CA LEU A 302 9.56 -17.54 18.85
C LEU A 302 9.46 -18.77 17.92
N HIS A 303 9.72 -18.61 16.63
CA HIS A 303 9.70 -19.73 15.68
C HIS A 303 10.65 -20.86 16.12
N ASP A 304 10.17 -22.11 16.10
CA ASP A 304 10.93 -23.28 16.48
C ASP A 304 11.99 -23.59 15.43
N ARG A 305 13.22 -23.11 15.65
CA ARG A 305 14.36 -23.28 14.73
C ARG A 305 14.76 -24.74 14.54
N SER A 306 14.26 -25.68 15.35
CA SER A 306 14.45 -27.11 15.07
C SER A 306 13.58 -27.61 13.91
N LYS A 307 12.49 -26.91 13.58
CA LYS A 307 11.51 -27.27 12.54
C LYS A 307 11.51 -26.32 11.36
N VAL A 308 11.80 -25.03 11.57
CA VAL A 308 11.74 -24.00 10.53
C VAL A 308 13.05 -23.23 10.41
N GLU A 309 13.37 -22.73 9.22
CA GLU A 309 14.45 -21.77 8.94
C GLU A 309 13.81 -20.50 8.39
N VAL A 310 14.10 -19.34 9.00
CA VAL A 310 13.37 -18.10 8.72
C VAL A 310 14.22 -17.04 8.04
N PHE A 311 13.69 -16.50 6.95
CA PHE A 311 14.31 -15.48 6.11
C PHE A 311 13.50 -14.20 6.16
N GLY A 312 14.16 -13.07 6.36
CA GLY A 312 13.56 -11.74 6.23
C GLY A 312 14.04 -11.07 4.96
N TYR A 313 13.13 -10.78 4.03
CA TYR A 313 13.40 -10.05 2.79
C TYR A 313 12.89 -8.62 2.94
N SER A 314 13.79 -7.67 3.17
CA SER A 314 13.42 -6.27 3.29
C SER A 314 13.44 -5.58 1.94
N ILE A 315 12.35 -4.90 1.58
CA ILE A 315 12.25 -4.10 0.34
C ILE A 315 12.08 -2.59 0.60
N GLY A 316 12.02 -2.20 1.87
CA GLY A 316 11.87 -0.82 2.31
C GLY A 316 13.17 -0.27 2.88
N ILE A 317 13.13 1.00 3.28
CA ILE A 317 14.30 1.70 3.84
C ILE A 317 14.78 1.05 5.15
N ASP A 318 16.10 1.03 5.35
CA ASP A 318 16.68 0.87 6.68
C ASP A 318 16.56 2.21 7.42
N ASP A 319 15.62 2.30 8.37
CA ASP A 319 15.40 3.51 9.16
C ASP A 319 16.36 3.62 10.36
N HIS A 320 17.32 2.70 10.49
CA HIS A 320 18.28 2.57 11.58
C HIS A 320 17.67 2.48 12.99
N SER A 321 16.37 2.18 13.07
CA SER A 321 15.65 2.07 14.33
C SER A 321 16.08 0.84 15.13
N GLU A 322 15.80 0.85 16.43
CA GLU A 322 15.98 -0.33 17.28
C GLU A 322 15.10 -1.51 16.82
N ILE A 323 13.94 -1.23 16.22
CA ILE A 323 13.07 -2.27 15.66
C ILE A 323 13.70 -2.92 14.43
N ARG A 324 14.28 -2.14 13.51
CA ARG A 324 15.05 -2.66 12.38
C ARG A 324 16.16 -3.58 12.87
N LYS A 325 16.97 -3.13 13.83
CA LYS A 325 18.07 -3.91 14.42
C LYS A 325 17.57 -5.21 15.05
N ARG A 326 16.47 -5.16 15.81
CA ARG A 326 15.86 -6.36 16.44
C ARG A 326 15.37 -7.35 15.39
N LEU A 327 14.66 -6.90 14.35
CA LEU A 327 14.20 -7.75 13.27
C LEU A 327 15.37 -8.41 12.54
N SER A 328 16.36 -7.63 12.10
CA SER A 328 17.54 -8.15 11.41
C SER A 328 18.30 -9.19 12.23
N ALA A 329 18.35 -9.03 13.56
CA ALA A 329 18.97 -10.00 14.47
C ALA A 329 18.09 -11.24 14.76
N ALA A 330 16.77 -11.14 14.62
CA ALA A 330 15.83 -12.23 14.91
C ALA A 330 15.75 -13.27 13.77
N PHE A 331 15.93 -12.85 12.52
CA PHE A 331 15.93 -13.78 11.37
C PHE A 331 17.21 -14.62 11.33
N ASP A 332 17.11 -15.85 10.83
CA ASP A 332 18.30 -16.66 10.54
C ASP A 332 19.10 -16.02 9.38
N HIS A 333 18.38 -15.44 8.42
CA HIS A 333 18.92 -14.69 7.30
C HIS A 333 18.12 -13.41 7.07
N PHE A 334 18.79 -12.26 7.03
CA PHE A 334 18.16 -10.99 6.69
C PHE A 334 18.77 -10.44 5.40
N VAL A 335 17.95 -10.29 4.38
CA VAL A 335 18.36 -9.91 3.02
C VAL A 335 17.73 -8.58 2.65
N ASP A 336 18.56 -7.60 2.34
CA ASP A 336 18.11 -6.33 1.79
C ASP A 336 17.92 -6.48 0.27
N LEU A 337 16.71 -6.18 -0.20
CA LEU A 337 16.25 -6.23 -1.58
C LEU A 337 15.69 -4.88 -2.06
N ARG A 338 15.92 -3.80 -1.30
CA ARG A 338 15.41 -2.47 -1.65
C ARG A 338 15.79 -2.09 -3.08
N ASP A 339 17.07 -2.23 -3.41
CA ASP A 339 17.66 -1.86 -4.72
C ASP A 339 17.54 -2.98 -5.76
N CYS A 340 16.89 -4.10 -5.42
CA CYS A 340 16.62 -5.17 -6.38
C CYS A 340 15.34 -4.88 -7.16
N SER A 341 15.36 -5.18 -8.45
CA SER A 341 14.15 -5.22 -9.27
C SER A 341 13.18 -6.32 -8.83
N VAL A 342 11.93 -6.25 -9.30
CA VAL A 342 10.91 -7.30 -9.09
C VAL A 342 11.42 -8.68 -9.49
N THR A 343 12.09 -8.78 -10.63
CA THR A 343 12.64 -10.02 -11.15
C THR A 343 13.80 -10.54 -10.30
N GLU A 344 14.70 -9.67 -9.87
CA GLU A 344 15.82 -10.03 -9.00
C GLU A 344 15.34 -10.48 -7.62
N THR A 345 14.30 -9.84 -7.06
CA THR A 345 13.63 -10.30 -5.84
C THR A 345 13.12 -11.72 -6.02
N ALA A 346 12.35 -12.00 -7.08
CA ALA A 346 11.81 -13.33 -7.31
C ALA A 346 12.91 -14.38 -7.53
N GLN A 347 13.98 -14.03 -8.25
CA GLN A 347 15.13 -14.91 -8.45
C GLN A 347 15.88 -15.18 -7.15
N ARG A 348 16.07 -14.16 -6.31
CA ARG A 348 16.77 -14.31 -5.03
C ARG A 348 16.00 -15.23 -4.08
N VAL A 349 14.69 -15.03 -3.94
CA VAL A 349 13.83 -15.89 -3.11
C VAL A 349 13.88 -17.35 -3.59
N ARG A 350 13.86 -17.60 -4.91
CA ARG A 350 14.02 -18.96 -5.46
C ARG A 350 15.39 -19.55 -5.19
N ALA A 351 16.45 -18.75 -5.32
CA ALA A 351 17.83 -19.19 -5.09
C ALA A 351 18.07 -19.60 -3.63
N ASP A 352 17.37 -18.96 -2.69
CA ASP A 352 17.37 -19.34 -1.27
C ASP A 352 16.51 -20.59 -0.99
N GLU A 353 15.83 -21.14 -2.00
CA GLU A 353 14.97 -22.33 -1.92
C GLU A 353 13.88 -22.19 -0.84
N ILE A 354 13.19 -21.04 -0.81
CA ILE A 354 12.08 -20.80 0.13
C ILE A 354 10.88 -21.69 -0.22
N ASP A 355 10.38 -22.43 0.77
CA ASP A 355 9.22 -23.32 0.64
C ASP A 355 7.91 -22.51 0.71
N ILE A 356 7.82 -21.61 1.69
CA ILE A 356 6.67 -20.73 1.91
C ILE A 356 7.14 -19.28 1.94
N LEU A 357 6.68 -18.47 0.98
CA LEU A 357 6.86 -17.03 1.02
C LEU A 357 5.60 -16.35 1.55
N VAL A 358 5.77 -15.53 2.58
CA VAL A 358 4.72 -14.73 3.22
C VAL A 358 4.94 -13.27 2.87
N ASP A 359 4.04 -12.71 2.06
CA ASP A 359 3.93 -11.27 1.84
C ASP A 359 3.25 -10.61 3.05
N LEU A 360 3.92 -9.60 3.60
CA LEU A 360 3.43 -8.83 4.75
C LEU A 360 2.90 -7.44 4.37
N ASN A 361 2.87 -7.09 3.09
CA ASN A 361 2.44 -5.76 2.64
C ASN A 361 1.05 -5.79 2.02
N GLY A 362 0.77 -6.71 1.10
CA GLY A 362 -0.37 -6.66 0.20
C GLY A 362 -0.38 -5.36 -0.63
N TRP A 363 -1.53 -4.72 -0.76
CA TRP A 363 -1.69 -3.46 -1.52
C TRP A 363 -1.38 -2.18 -0.72
N THR A 364 -0.65 -2.29 0.39
CA THR A 364 -0.13 -1.11 1.10
C THR A 364 1.10 -0.51 0.39
N ALA A 365 1.58 0.62 0.89
CA ALA A 365 2.73 1.31 0.32
C ALA A 365 3.98 0.42 0.31
N GLU A 366 4.82 0.57 -0.71
CA GLU A 366 6.11 -0.13 -0.86
C GLU A 366 6.01 -1.67 -1.03
N GLY A 367 4.80 -2.24 -1.13
CA GLY A 367 4.61 -3.66 -1.40
C GLY A 367 5.11 -4.10 -2.79
N ARG A 368 5.43 -5.38 -2.95
CA ARG A 368 5.99 -5.95 -4.19
C ARG A 368 5.31 -7.26 -4.59
N LEU A 369 3.97 -7.25 -4.64
CA LEU A 369 3.14 -8.41 -5.03
C LEU A 369 3.47 -8.93 -6.43
N GLU A 370 4.05 -8.10 -7.30
CA GLU A 370 4.51 -8.47 -8.63
C GLU A 370 5.59 -9.56 -8.57
N ALA A 371 6.43 -9.59 -7.52
CA ALA A 371 7.42 -10.65 -7.35
C ALA A 371 6.73 -12.00 -7.06
N LEU A 372 5.61 -11.98 -6.33
CA LEU A 372 4.79 -13.17 -6.10
C LEU A 372 4.06 -13.61 -7.38
N ALA A 373 3.64 -12.66 -8.23
CA ALA A 373 3.05 -12.96 -9.54
C ALA A 373 4.00 -13.75 -10.46
N LEU A 374 5.31 -13.50 -10.34
CA LEU A 374 6.35 -14.27 -11.05
C LEU A 374 6.53 -15.68 -10.47
N ARG A 375 5.86 -16.03 -9.37
CA ARG A 375 6.02 -17.25 -8.58
C ARG A 375 7.41 -17.37 -7.95
N SER A 376 7.58 -16.68 -6.83
CA SER A 376 8.83 -16.64 -6.06
C SER A 376 9.06 -17.88 -5.19
N ALA A 377 7.99 -18.53 -4.71
CA ALA A 377 8.07 -19.75 -3.89
C ALA A 377 6.96 -20.76 -4.25
N PRO A 378 7.11 -22.07 -3.91
CA PRO A 378 6.10 -23.08 -4.19
C PRO A 378 4.79 -22.93 -3.40
N VAL A 379 4.79 -22.25 -2.26
CA VAL A 379 3.58 -21.78 -1.55
C VAL A 379 3.75 -20.30 -1.27
N GLN A 380 2.73 -19.50 -1.58
CA GLN A 380 2.71 -18.05 -1.34
C GLN A 380 1.50 -17.67 -0.49
N VAL A 381 1.73 -16.87 0.54
CA VAL A 381 0.73 -16.46 1.53
C VAL A 381 0.73 -14.94 1.60
N THR A 382 -0.44 -14.30 1.64
CA THR A 382 -0.55 -12.91 2.07
C THR A 382 -1.10 -12.85 3.49
N TRP A 383 -0.50 -12.01 4.33
CA TRP A 383 -0.87 -11.87 5.73
C TRP A 383 -0.54 -10.47 6.25
N LEU A 384 -1.34 -9.99 7.18
CA LEU A 384 -1.03 -8.89 8.11
C LEU A 384 -1.15 -7.46 7.57
N GLY A 385 -0.32 -7.06 6.60
CA GLY A 385 -0.21 -5.63 6.23
C GLY A 385 -1.44 -5.05 5.55
N TYR A 386 -2.16 -5.88 4.79
CA TYR A 386 -3.33 -5.48 4.03
C TYR A 386 -4.56 -6.28 4.44
N ALA A 387 -5.62 -5.56 4.80
CA ALA A 387 -6.87 -6.12 5.31
C ALA A 387 -7.84 -6.47 4.17
N GLY A 388 -7.41 -7.33 3.25
CA GLY A 388 -8.25 -7.72 2.10
C GLY A 388 -7.57 -8.71 1.15
N THR A 389 -8.27 -9.03 0.07
CA THR A 389 -7.79 -9.89 -1.03
C THR A 389 -6.78 -9.18 -1.93
N THR A 390 -5.74 -9.90 -2.36
CA THR A 390 -4.78 -9.45 -3.38
C THR A 390 -5.41 -9.35 -4.77
N GLY A 391 -6.56 -10.00 -5.00
CA GLY A 391 -7.32 -9.86 -6.24
C GLY A 391 -6.83 -10.74 -7.39
N HIS A 392 -5.91 -11.67 -7.17
CA HIS A 392 -5.58 -12.66 -8.18
C HIS A 392 -4.92 -13.92 -7.57
N PRO A 393 -5.32 -15.14 -7.96
CA PRO A 393 -4.80 -16.39 -7.37
C PRO A 393 -3.32 -16.68 -7.63
N LYS A 394 -2.64 -15.87 -8.45
CA LYS A 394 -1.17 -15.91 -8.63
C LYS A 394 -0.41 -15.08 -7.62
N LEU A 395 -1.05 -14.09 -7.02
CA LEU A 395 -0.39 -13.19 -6.07
C LEU A 395 -0.25 -13.87 -4.72
N ALA A 396 -1.25 -14.64 -4.31
CA ALA A 396 -1.15 -15.52 -3.14
C ALA A 396 -2.02 -16.77 -3.32
N ASP A 397 -1.55 -17.89 -2.79
CA ASP A 397 -2.34 -19.11 -2.71
C ASP A 397 -3.29 -19.06 -1.52
N TYR A 398 -2.82 -18.46 -0.41
CA TYR A 398 -3.52 -18.39 0.85
C TYR A 398 -3.60 -16.96 1.39
N LEU A 399 -4.74 -16.61 1.98
CA LEU A 399 -4.92 -15.43 2.83
C LEU A 399 -5.02 -15.91 4.28
N LEU A 400 -4.11 -15.42 5.12
CA LEU A 400 -4.07 -15.79 6.52
C LEU A 400 -4.92 -14.83 7.36
N GLY A 401 -5.99 -15.36 7.92
CA GLY A 401 -6.97 -14.64 8.74
C GLY A 401 -7.35 -15.44 9.98
N ASP A 402 -8.57 -15.23 10.46
CA ASP A 402 -9.16 -15.98 11.57
C ASP A 402 -10.68 -16.16 11.33
N PRO A 403 -11.37 -16.98 12.14
CA PRO A 403 -12.80 -17.25 11.95
C PRO A 403 -13.70 -16.01 12.07
N VAL A 404 -13.23 -14.91 12.67
CA VAL A 404 -13.97 -13.66 12.83
C VAL A 404 -13.74 -12.73 11.64
N VAL A 405 -12.49 -12.48 11.25
CA VAL A 405 -12.15 -11.52 10.16
C VAL A 405 -12.43 -12.07 8.77
N THR A 406 -12.24 -13.38 8.59
CA THR A 406 -12.43 -14.09 7.31
C THR A 406 -13.34 -15.29 7.52
N PRO A 407 -14.60 -15.09 7.94
CA PRO A 407 -15.53 -16.20 8.15
C PRO A 407 -15.69 -16.99 6.84
N LEU A 408 -15.74 -18.33 6.89
CA LEU A 408 -15.75 -19.18 5.69
C LEU A 408 -16.95 -18.89 4.78
N GLN A 409 -18.05 -18.37 5.34
CA GLN A 409 -19.21 -17.93 4.56
C GLN A 409 -18.85 -16.82 3.57
N HIS A 410 -17.79 -16.05 3.82
CA HIS A 410 -17.31 -14.97 2.97
C HIS A 410 -16.14 -15.40 2.07
N GLU A 411 -15.86 -16.70 1.90
CA GLU A 411 -14.77 -17.19 1.03
C GLU A 411 -14.87 -16.65 -0.40
N HIS A 412 -16.09 -16.48 -0.92
CA HIS A 412 -16.35 -15.88 -2.22
C HIS A 412 -15.91 -14.41 -2.36
N CYS A 413 -15.57 -13.72 -1.26
CA CYS A 413 -15.02 -12.37 -1.27
C CYS A 413 -13.49 -12.35 -1.42
N TYR A 414 -12.83 -13.50 -1.52
CA TYR A 414 -11.37 -13.60 -1.61
C TYR A 414 -10.96 -14.41 -2.83
N THR A 415 -9.79 -14.08 -3.40
CA THR A 415 -9.23 -14.85 -4.53
C THR A 415 -8.32 -15.98 -4.06
N GLU A 416 -7.80 -15.82 -2.85
CA GLU A 416 -6.97 -16.76 -2.12
C GLU A 416 -7.83 -17.79 -1.39
N THR A 417 -7.23 -18.94 -1.12
CA THR A 417 -7.81 -19.91 -0.19
C THR A 417 -7.66 -19.43 1.25
N LEU A 418 -8.74 -19.46 2.04
CA LEU A 418 -8.69 -19.00 3.43
C LEU A 418 -7.89 -19.95 4.32
N ALA A 419 -7.01 -19.39 5.14
CA ALA A 419 -6.31 -20.09 6.21
C ALA A 419 -6.53 -19.38 7.55
N HIS A 420 -7.05 -20.08 8.54
CA HIS A 420 -7.41 -19.52 9.83
C HIS A 420 -6.35 -19.82 10.88
N LEU A 421 -5.93 -18.77 11.58
CA LEU A 421 -5.40 -18.90 12.94
C LEU A 421 -6.57 -19.07 13.92
N PRO A 422 -6.44 -19.91 14.95
CA PRO A 422 -7.57 -20.36 15.76
C PRO A 422 -8.24 -19.25 16.59
N ASN A 423 -7.55 -18.16 16.92
CA ASN A 423 -8.05 -17.13 17.84
C ASN A 423 -8.10 -15.73 17.22
N CYS A 424 -6.96 -15.23 16.77
CA CYS A 424 -6.81 -13.93 16.14
C CYS A 424 -5.73 -14.03 15.07
N TYR A 425 -5.91 -13.32 13.94
CA TYR A 425 -4.91 -13.27 12.89
C TYR A 425 -3.74 -12.32 13.20
N LEU A 426 -3.98 -11.34 14.10
CA LEU A 426 -3.04 -10.28 14.41
C LEU A 426 -2.10 -10.71 15.56
N PRO A 427 -0.77 -10.73 15.36
CA PRO A 427 0.18 -11.02 16.42
C PRO A 427 0.41 -9.78 17.30
N ALA A 428 1.04 -10.00 18.46
CA ALA A 428 1.47 -8.96 19.37
C ALA A 428 2.96 -9.10 19.73
N ASP A 429 3.61 -7.96 20.00
CA ASP A 429 4.90 -7.98 20.66
C ASP A 429 4.69 -7.80 22.18
N THR A 430 4.66 -8.92 22.89
CA THR A 430 4.42 -8.96 24.34
C THR A 430 5.70 -8.91 25.18
N SER A 431 6.87 -8.78 24.52
CA SER A 431 8.14 -8.56 25.22
C SER A 431 8.29 -7.11 25.69
N ILE A 432 7.51 -6.18 25.14
CA ILE A 432 7.53 -4.77 25.54
C ILE A 432 6.91 -4.59 26.93
N ALA A 433 7.69 -3.99 27.84
CA ALA A 433 7.20 -3.67 29.18
C ALA A 433 6.22 -2.49 29.12
N LEU A 434 5.06 -2.64 29.78
CA LEU A 434 4.13 -1.54 30.00
C LEU A 434 4.62 -0.72 31.21
N GLY A 435 5.13 0.49 30.96
CA GLY A 435 5.54 1.43 32.01
C GLY A 435 4.35 2.15 32.65
N PRO A 436 4.55 2.83 33.79
CA PRO A 436 3.49 3.62 34.43
C PRO A 436 3.00 4.75 33.50
N PRO A 437 1.71 5.13 33.57
CA PRO A 437 1.22 6.26 32.80
C PRO A 437 1.87 7.59 33.24
N PRO A 438 2.04 8.57 32.34
CA PRO A 438 2.30 9.95 32.72
C PRO A 438 1.08 10.55 33.44
N SER A 439 1.17 11.80 33.93
CA SER A 439 -0.03 12.48 34.45
C SER A 439 -0.98 12.92 33.33
N ARG A 440 -2.28 13.05 33.63
CA ARG A 440 -3.28 13.59 32.68
C ARG A 440 -2.86 14.96 32.15
N ARG A 441 -2.44 15.86 33.03
CA ARG A 441 -1.91 17.18 32.66
C ARG A 441 -0.71 17.11 31.69
N ALA A 442 0.22 16.18 31.88
CA ALA A 442 1.36 16.01 30.96
C ALA A 442 0.92 15.49 29.58
N ALA A 443 -0.20 14.78 29.51
CA ALA A 443 -0.81 14.32 28.26
C ALA A 443 -1.77 15.34 27.62
N GLY A 444 -1.95 16.53 28.23
CA GLY A 444 -2.89 17.56 27.78
C GLY A 444 -4.36 17.22 28.08
N LEU A 445 -4.63 16.26 28.96
CA LEU A 445 -5.96 15.86 29.39
C LEU A 445 -6.41 16.67 30.61
N PRO A 446 -7.73 16.85 30.81
CA PRO A 446 -8.26 17.43 32.04
C PRO A 446 -7.93 16.55 33.25
N ASP A 447 -7.78 17.15 34.43
CA ASP A 447 -7.45 16.39 35.65
C ASP A 447 -8.59 15.42 36.03
N GLU A 448 -9.85 15.82 35.81
CA GLU A 448 -11.06 15.06 36.09
C GLU A 448 -11.90 14.80 34.83
N GLY A 449 -12.88 13.91 34.94
CA GLY A 449 -13.80 13.56 33.85
C GLY A 449 -13.39 12.30 33.08
N PHE A 450 -14.31 11.84 32.23
CA PHE A 450 -14.18 10.60 31.47
C PHE A 450 -13.40 10.81 30.16
N VAL A 451 -12.42 9.96 29.89
CA VAL A 451 -11.57 10.07 28.69
C VAL A 451 -11.92 8.94 27.72
N PHE A 452 -12.68 9.28 26.67
CA PHE A 452 -12.78 8.42 25.49
C PHE A 452 -11.52 8.55 24.64
N CYS A 453 -11.10 7.49 23.94
CA CYS A 453 -9.98 7.60 23.02
C CYS A 453 -10.16 6.84 21.70
N SER A 454 -9.47 7.31 20.65
CA SER A 454 -9.29 6.59 19.40
C SER A 454 -8.01 7.05 18.69
N PHE A 455 -6.94 6.26 18.77
CA PHE A 455 -5.63 6.60 18.20
C PHE A 455 -5.47 6.06 16.76
N ASN A 456 -6.55 6.16 15.99
CA ASN A 456 -6.63 5.66 14.63
C ASN A 456 -6.25 6.74 13.62
N ASN A 457 -5.79 6.33 12.43
CA ASN A 457 -5.54 7.25 11.33
C ASN A 457 -6.83 7.98 10.90
N SER A 458 -6.68 9.22 10.47
CA SER A 458 -7.79 10.12 10.11
C SER A 458 -8.76 9.55 9.07
N TYR A 459 -8.25 8.79 8.09
CA TYR A 459 -9.05 8.16 7.04
C TYR A 459 -9.98 7.04 7.52
N LYS A 460 -9.90 6.65 8.81
CA LYS A 460 -10.87 5.74 9.45
C LYS A 460 -12.05 6.49 10.07
N PHE A 461 -11.98 7.82 10.15
CA PHE A 461 -13.05 8.66 10.65
C PHE A 461 -13.93 9.15 9.49
N ASN A 462 -15.22 9.29 9.76
CA ASN A 462 -16.24 9.73 8.81
C ASN A 462 -17.41 10.39 9.59
N PRO A 463 -18.38 11.00 8.89
CA PRO A 463 -19.51 11.66 9.53
C PRO A 463 -20.29 10.77 10.49
N TRP A 464 -20.59 9.53 10.11
CA TRP A 464 -21.39 8.61 10.93
C TRP A 464 -20.69 8.22 12.24
N VAL A 465 -19.38 8.02 12.20
CA VAL A 465 -18.56 7.79 13.42
C VAL A 465 -18.63 9.02 14.34
N PHE A 466 -18.51 10.22 13.78
CA PHE A 466 -18.54 11.46 14.55
C PHE A 466 -19.94 11.84 15.04
N ASP A 467 -20.99 11.51 14.31
CA ASP A 467 -22.38 11.63 14.77
C ASP A 467 -22.57 10.79 16.04
N LEU A 468 -22.10 9.55 16.03
CA LEU A 468 -22.18 8.65 17.18
C LEU A 468 -21.35 9.17 18.36
N TRP A 469 -20.09 9.50 18.13
CA TRP A 469 -19.18 9.93 19.20
C TRP A 469 -19.56 11.28 19.79
N CYS A 470 -20.02 12.24 18.98
CA CYS A 470 -20.51 13.53 19.48
C CYS A 470 -21.80 13.36 20.28
N ARG A 471 -22.72 12.49 19.85
CA ARG A 471 -23.91 12.14 20.65
C ARG A 471 -23.52 11.55 22.01
N LEU A 472 -22.53 10.65 22.04
CA LEU A 472 -22.03 10.09 23.30
C LEU A 472 -21.40 11.16 24.21
N LEU A 473 -20.62 12.08 23.65
CA LEU A 473 -20.06 13.22 24.39
C LEU A 473 -21.14 14.16 24.92
N SER A 474 -22.22 14.39 24.16
CA SER A 474 -23.37 15.19 24.62
C SER A 474 -24.09 14.52 25.78
N ASP A 475 -24.25 13.19 25.74
CA ASP A 475 -24.87 12.41 26.81
C ASP A 475 -23.99 12.29 28.08
N VAL A 476 -22.68 12.54 27.95
CA VAL A 476 -21.69 12.46 29.04
C VAL A 476 -21.00 13.82 29.19
N GLY A 477 -21.63 14.74 29.93
CA GLY A 477 -21.19 16.14 30.02
C GLY A 477 -19.72 16.36 30.42
N GLU A 478 -19.23 15.62 31.43
CA GLU A 478 -17.83 15.71 31.89
C GLU A 478 -16.94 14.66 31.22
N SER A 479 -16.80 14.75 29.89
CA SER A 479 -15.93 13.86 29.13
C SER A 479 -15.21 14.53 27.98
N CYS A 480 -14.12 13.92 27.51
CA CYS A 480 -13.39 14.35 26.33
C CYS A 480 -13.12 13.16 25.39
N LEU A 481 -12.86 13.47 24.12
CA LEU A 481 -12.37 12.52 23.13
C LEU A 481 -10.90 12.82 22.83
N TRP A 482 -10.05 11.80 23.02
CA TRP A 482 -8.62 11.88 22.83
C TRP A 482 -8.19 11.10 21.58
N LEU A 483 -7.75 11.84 20.55
CA LEU A 483 -7.35 11.29 19.27
C LEU A 483 -5.84 11.40 19.06
N SER A 484 -5.26 10.56 18.21
CA SER A 484 -3.91 10.82 17.68
C SER A 484 -3.93 12.09 16.84
N GLN A 485 -2.92 12.94 17.00
CA GLN A 485 -2.79 14.18 16.21
C GLN A 485 -2.64 13.85 14.72
N PRO A 486 -3.57 14.30 13.85
CA PRO A 486 -3.46 14.10 12.42
C PRO A 486 -2.52 15.16 11.80
N GLY A 487 -2.06 14.91 10.57
CA GLY A 487 -1.29 15.90 9.79
C GLY A 487 -2.19 16.89 9.04
N GLY A 488 -1.59 17.99 8.59
CA GLY A 488 -2.26 18.98 7.73
C GLY A 488 -3.47 19.66 8.39
N THR A 489 -4.48 19.99 7.59
CA THR A 489 -5.70 20.70 8.04
C THR A 489 -6.73 19.82 8.76
N ALA A 490 -6.47 18.52 8.91
CA ALA A 490 -7.44 17.57 9.47
C ALA A 490 -7.83 17.89 10.92
N GLN A 491 -6.88 18.39 11.72
CA GLN A 491 -7.14 18.74 13.12
C GLN A 491 -8.23 19.82 13.25
N ASP A 492 -8.12 20.89 12.45
CA ASP A 492 -9.05 22.01 12.47
C ASP A 492 -10.42 21.60 11.93
N ARG A 493 -10.45 20.70 10.94
CA ARG A 493 -11.69 20.11 10.42
C ARG A 493 -12.42 19.30 11.48
N LEU A 494 -11.72 18.40 12.16
CA LEU A 494 -12.32 17.61 13.24
C LEU A 494 -12.88 18.48 14.38
N ARG A 495 -12.22 19.61 14.70
CA ARG A 495 -12.76 20.60 15.65
C ARG A 495 -14.04 21.23 15.14
N LYS A 496 -14.09 21.64 13.86
CA LYS A 496 -15.30 22.17 13.22
C LYS A 496 -16.44 21.15 13.23
N GLU A 497 -16.16 19.87 13.01
CA GLU A 497 -17.15 18.79 13.04
C GLU A 497 -17.78 18.60 14.44
N PHE A 498 -17.04 18.91 15.51
CA PHE A 498 -17.57 18.99 16.87
C PHE A 498 -18.52 20.19 17.03
N GLU A 499 -18.12 21.38 16.56
CA GLU A 499 -18.96 22.60 16.62
C GLU A 499 -20.29 22.39 15.91
N VAL A 500 -20.26 21.84 14.69
CA VAL A 500 -21.45 21.56 13.87
C VAL A 500 -22.42 20.61 14.57
N ARG A 501 -21.90 19.68 15.40
CA ARG A 501 -22.70 18.72 16.18
C ARG A 501 -23.06 19.22 17.58
N GLY A 502 -22.75 20.47 17.91
CA GLY A 502 -23.09 21.09 19.19
C GLY A 502 -22.23 20.63 20.37
N VAL A 503 -21.03 20.08 20.11
CA VAL A 503 -20.06 19.69 21.14
C VAL A 503 -18.95 20.73 21.19
N ASP A 504 -18.59 21.19 22.40
CA ASP A 504 -17.46 22.11 22.60
C ASP A 504 -16.16 21.52 22.02
N PRO A 505 -15.50 22.18 21.05
CA PRO A 505 -14.24 21.73 20.46
C PRO A 505 -13.11 21.54 21.47
N ALA A 506 -13.15 22.22 22.62
CA ALA A 506 -12.16 22.02 23.68
C ALA A 506 -12.19 20.59 24.25
N ARG A 507 -13.31 19.87 24.09
CA ARG A 507 -13.46 18.46 24.48
C ARG A 507 -12.79 17.50 23.49
N LEU A 508 -12.33 17.98 22.33
CA LEU A 508 -11.50 17.22 21.41
C LEU A 508 -10.02 17.53 21.66
N ILE A 509 -9.29 16.52 22.13
CA ILE A 509 -7.88 16.63 22.53
C ILE A 509 -7.04 15.77 21.58
N PHE A 510 -5.93 16.33 21.11
CA PHE A 510 -5.02 15.64 20.19
C PHE A 510 -3.72 15.25 20.90
N ALA A 511 -3.41 13.96 20.89
CA ALA A 511 -2.17 13.41 21.41
C ALA A 511 -1.03 13.62 20.40
N PRO A 512 0.06 14.31 20.76
CA PRO A 512 1.19 14.46 19.87
C PRO A 512 1.89 13.13 19.62
N ARG A 513 2.69 13.07 18.55
CA ARG A 513 3.54 11.90 18.29
C ARG A 513 4.57 11.75 19.42
N VAL A 514 4.78 10.52 19.87
CA VAL A 514 5.84 10.16 20.83
C VAL A 514 6.87 9.31 20.11
N GLU A 515 8.15 9.49 20.46
CA GLU A 515 9.26 8.80 19.79
C GLU A 515 9.30 7.31 20.12
N ALA A 516 9.10 6.96 21.41
CA ALA A 516 9.16 5.58 21.87
C ALA A 516 7.78 4.92 21.93
N ARG A 517 7.66 3.71 21.37
CA ARG A 517 6.45 2.88 21.47
C ARG A 517 6.03 2.62 22.92
N ALA A 518 6.99 2.39 23.83
CA ALA A 518 6.69 2.22 25.25
C ALA A 518 5.96 3.44 25.84
N GLY A 519 6.37 4.65 25.47
CA GLY A 519 5.68 5.89 25.85
C GLY A 519 4.26 5.97 25.28
N HIS A 520 4.05 5.48 24.05
CA HIS A 520 2.71 5.38 23.47
C HIS A 520 1.82 4.42 24.25
N LEU A 521 2.29 3.22 24.58
CA LEU A 521 1.53 2.24 25.35
C LEU A 521 1.23 2.75 26.76
N SER A 522 2.22 3.37 27.41
CA SER A 522 2.06 3.89 28.77
C SER A 522 1.01 4.99 28.85
N ARG A 523 0.96 5.92 27.88
CA ARG A 523 -0.04 7.01 27.89
C ARG A 523 -1.46 6.51 27.62
N LEU A 524 -1.65 5.41 26.89
CA LEU A 524 -2.99 4.89 26.58
C LEU A 524 -3.75 4.51 27.86
N GLN A 525 -3.06 4.11 28.93
CA GLN A 525 -3.64 3.82 30.25
C GLN A 525 -4.45 4.99 30.86
N LEU A 526 -4.24 6.23 30.37
CA LEU A 526 -5.00 7.41 30.81
C LEU A 526 -6.43 7.45 30.27
N ALA A 527 -6.73 6.69 29.21
CA ALA A 527 -8.07 6.56 28.68
C ALA A 527 -8.93 5.62 29.54
N ASP A 528 -10.22 5.92 29.60
CA ASP A 528 -11.19 5.12 30.34
C ASP A 528 -11.89 4.10 29.42
N LEU A 529 -12.22 4.50 28.19
CA LEU A 529 -12.82 3.64 27.17
C LEU A 529 -12.34 4.00 25.77
N ALA A 530 -11.90 3.01 25.01
CA ALA A 530 -11.58 3.20 23.61
C ALA A 530 -12.82 3.01 22.72
N LEU A 531 -12.95 3.89 21.73
CA LEU A 531 -14.00 3.86 20.74
C LEU A 531 -13.40 3.45 19.39
N ASP A 532 -13.75 2.25 18.95
CA ASP A 532 -13.31 1.72 17.67
C ASP A 532 -14.12 2.33 16.51
N PRO A 533 -13.48 2.87 15.45
CA PRO A 533 -14.20 3.42 14.29
C PRO A 533 -14.78 2.32 13.39
N PHE A 534 -15.68 2.70 12.50
CA PHE A 534 -16.30 1.84 11.49
C PHE A 534 -16.54 2.63 10.20
N PRO A 535 -16.57 2.00 9.01
CA PRO A 535 -16.51 0.57 8.74
C PRO A 535 -15.09 -0.02 8.78
N TYR A 536 -14.06 0.81 8.97
CA TYR A 536 -12.68 0.37 9.11
C TYR A 536 -12.28 0.45 10.59
N ASN A 537 -12.27 -0.70 11.27
CA ASN A 537 -11.86 -0.82 12.68
C ASN A 537 -10.38 -0.54 12.90
N SER A 538 -10.01 -0.36 14.16
CA SER A 538 -8.62 -0.40 14.61
C SER A 538 -7.98 -1.76 14.32
N HIS A 539 -6.65 -1.74 14.17
CA HIS A 539 -5.84 -2.94 13.97
C HIS A 539 -4.77 -2.94 15.07
N SER A 540 -3.54 -2.50 14.76
CA SER A 540 -2.48 -2.31 15.76
C SER A 540 -2.89 -1.37 16.90
N THR A 541 -3.64 -0.31 16.60
CA THR A 541 -4.17 0.60 17.64
C THR A 541 -5.06 -0.12 18.65
N GLY A 542 -5.96 -1.00 18.20
CA GLY A 542 -6.86 -1.75 19.08
C GLY A 542 -6.08 -2.73 19.95
N LEU A 543 -5.07 -3.38 19.35
CA LEU A 543 -4.13 -4.24 20.07
C LEU A 543 -3.39 -3.48 21.18
N ASP A 544 -2.82 -2.31 20.85
CA ASP A 544 -2.07 -1.47 21.79
C ASP A 544 -2.97 -0.95 22.94
N VAL A 545 -4.22 -0.59 22.64
CA VAL A 545 -5.23 -0.18 23.63
C VAL A 545 -5.56 -1.31 24.61
N LEU A 546 -5.83 -2.52 24.10
CA LEU A 546 -6.12 -3.68 24.94
C LEU A 546 -4.89 -4.09 25.76
N TRP A 547 -3.69 -4.01 25.18
CA TRP A 547 -2.44 -4.26 25.90
C TRP A 547 -2.24 -3.25 27.03
N ALA A 548 -2.55 -1.97 26.80
CA ALA A 548 -2.55 -0.94 27.84
C ALA A 548 -3.62 -1.16 28.94
N GLY A 549 -4.54 -2.12 28.77
CA GLY A 549 -5.59 -2.43 29.76
C GLY A 549 -6.79 -1.49 29.68
N VAL A 550 -7.04 -0.91 28.51
CA VAL A 550 -8.20 -0.06 28.23
C VAL A 550 -9.25 -0.87 27.47
N PRO A 551 -10.48 -1.04 27.99
CA PRO A 551 -11.56 -1.70 27.27
C PRO A 551 -11.93 -0.93 26.00
N MET A 552 -12.40 -1.63 24.98
CA MET A 552 -12.74 -1.06 23.68
C MET A 552 -14.13 -1.53 23.25
N VAL A 553 -14.95 -0.64 22.71
CA VAL A 553 -16.22 -1.01 22.06
C VAL A 553 -16.02 -1.03 20.54
N ALA A 554 -16.43 -2.11 19.88
CA ALA A 554 -16.31 -2.26 18.44
C ALA A 554 -17.62 -2.67 17.77
N LEU A 555 -17.87 -2.09 16.59
CA LEU A 555 -18.97 -2.47 15.71
C LEU A 555 -18.49 -3.55 14.74
N LEU A 556 -19.15 -4.71 14.75
CA LEU A 556 -18.94 -5.77 13.77
C LEU A 556 -19.57 -5.37 12.43
N GLY A 557 -18.73 -5.19 11.42
CA GLY A 557 -19.14 -4.94 10.03
C GLY A 557 -19.01 -6.17 9.12
N ASP A 558 -19.23 -5.99 7.82
CA ASP A 558 -19.32 -7.11 6.85
C ASP A 558 -18.02 -7.36 6.05
N THR A 559 -17.04 -6.47 6.16
CA THR A 559 -15.76 -6.53 5.45
C THR A 559 -14.64 -6.94 6.39
N PHE A 560 -13.51 -7.45 5.85
CA PHE A 560 -12.33 -7.75 6.67
C PHE A 560 -11.96 -6.58 7.62
N PRO A 561 -11.75 -5.33 7.15
CA PRO A 561 -11.35 -4.25 8.04
C PRO A 561 -12.42 -3.87 9.07
N GLY A 562 -13.68 -4.18 8.82
CA GLY A 562 -14.79 -3.95 9.76
C GLY A 562 -14.98 -5.04 10.81
N ARG A 563 -14.12 -6.07 10.83
CA ARG A 563 -14.23 -7.21 11.74
C ARG A 563 -13.03 -7.38 12.65
N VAL A 564 -11.98 -6.58 12.45
CA VAL A 564 -10.74 -6.69 13.22
C VAL A 564 -10.95 -6.34 14.69
N GLY A 565 -11.73 -5.30 15.01
CA GLY A 565 -12.04 -4.96 16.40
C GLY A 565 -12.72 -6.10 17.14
N ALA A 566 -13.67 -6.77 16.49
CA ALA A 566 -14.36 -7.93 17.03
C ALA A 566 -13.43 -9.13 17.24
N SER A 567 -12.50 -9.39 16.31
CA SER A 567 -11.48 -10.45 16.46
C SER A 567 -10.60 -10.21 17.70
N LEU A 568 -10.10 -8.98 17.87
CA LEU A 568 -9.30 -8.58 19.03
C LEU A 568 -10.07 -8.75 20.35
N LEU A 569 -11.33 -8.32 20.39
CA LEU A 569 -12.18 -8.44 21.58
C LEU A 569 -12.47 -9.91 21.92
N ARG A 570 -12.77 -10.74 20.92
CA ARG A 570 -12.99 -12.17 21.14
C ARG A 570 -11.72 -12.86 21.69
N ALA A 571 -10.56 -12.59 21.08
CA ALA A 571 -9.29 -13.19 21.52
C ALA A 571 -8.80 -12.69 22.89
N SER A 572 -9.24 -11.50 23.32
CA SER A 572 -8.99 -10.98 24.67
C SER A 572 -10.04 -11.41 25.70
N GLY A 573 -11.09 -12.14 25.29
CA GLY A 573 -12.17 -12.59 26.16
C GLY A 573 -13.11 -11.45 26.57
N LEU A 574 -13.35 -10.48 25.68
CA LEU A 574 -14.22 -9.31 25.84
C LEU A 574 -15.35 -9.27 24.80
N GLU A 575 -15.90 -10.42 24.43
CA GLU A 575 -16.93 -10.52 23.38
C GLU A 575 -18.21 -9.74 23.70
N GLU A 576 -18.49 -9.43 24.98
CA GLU A 576 -19.61 -8.56 25.38
C GLU A 576 -19.43 -7.10 24.97
N LEU A 577 -18.27 -6.73 24.43
CA LEU A 577 -17.98 -5.39 23.92
C LEU A 577 -18.12 -5.25 22.40
N ILE A 578 -18.57 -6.33 21.74
CA ILE A 578 -18.84 -6.37 20.30
C ILE A 578 -20.32 -6.04 20.08
N THR A 579 -20.58 -5.06 19.21
CA THR A 579 -21.94 -4.68 18.82
C THR A 579 -22.19 -4.93 17.35
N THR A 580 -23.46 -4.95 16.95
CA THR A 580 -23.89 -5.23 15.56
C THR A 580 -24.65 -4.07 14.91
N SER A 581 -24.94 -3.01 15.67
CA SER A 581 -25.49 -1.76 15.13
C SER A 581 -24.88 -0.52 15.80
N PRO A 582 -24.93 0.65 15.13
CA PRO A 582 -24.53 1.93 15.73
C PRO A 582 -25.31 2.28 17.01
N ASP A 583 -26.58 1.87 17.11
CA ASP A 583 -27.39 2.12 18.30
C ASP A 583 -26.95 1.24 19.48
N GLU A 584 -26.69 -0.05 19.25
CA GLU A 584 -26.10 -0.93 20.26
C GLU A 584 -24.74 -0.42 20.72
N TYR A 585 -23.90 0.03 19.78
CA TYR A 585 -22.58 0.61 20.09
C TYR A 585 -22.72 1.78 21.07
N HIS A 586 -23.60 2.74 20.75
CA HIS A 586 -23.81 3.90 21.59
C HIS A 586 -24.38 3.52 22.97
N GLN A 587 -25.41 2.67 23.00
CA GLN A 587 -26.02 2.22 24.25
C GLN A 587 -25.02 1.50 25.15
N LEU A 588 -24.19 0.63 24.58
CA LEU A 588 -23.15 -0.07 25.32
C LEU A 588 -22.11 0.89 25.87
N ALA A 589 -21.57 1.80 25.04
CA ALA A 589 -20.58 2.77 25.48
C ALA A 589 -21.13 3.66 26.62
N LEU A 590 -22.36 4.14 26.48
CA LEU A 590 -23.05 4.94 27.51
C LEU A 590 -23.30 4.13 28.79
N ALA A 591 -23.68 2.85 28.67
CA ALA A 591 -23.88 1.97 29.82
C ALA A 591 -22.59 1.71 30.60
N LEU A 592 -21.44 1.63 29.92
CA LEU A 592 -20.13 1.48 30.57
C LEU A 592 -19.74 2.75 31.35
N VAL A 593 -19.97 3.92 30.77
CA VAL A 593 -19.72 5.21 31.44
C VAL A 593 -20.58 5.35 32.69
N ARG A 594 -21.86 5.00 32.60
CA ARG A 594 -22.82 5.07 33.72
C ARG A 594 -22.61 4.00 34.78
N ASN A 595 -21.72 3.02 34.54
CA ASN A 595 -21.44 1.94 35.46
C ASN A 595 -19.92 1.78 35.68
N PRO A 596 -19.31 2.66 36.52
CA PRO A 596 -17.87 2.62 36.78
C PRO A 596 -17.37 1.29 37.36
N SER A 597 -18.19 0.57 38.13
CA SER A 597 -17.81 -0.74 38.68
C SER A 597 -17.70 -1.80 37.58
N ARG A 598 -18.61 -1.80 36.61
CA ARG A 598 -18.51 -2.68 35.43
C ARG A 598 -17.26 -2.34 34.59
N LEU A 599 -16.99 -1.06 34.36
CA LEU A 599 -15.79 -0.65 33.62
C LEU A 599 -14.51 -1.07 34.34
N GLN A 600 -14.46 -0.86 35.67
CA GLN A 600 -13.32 -1.29 36.49
C GLN A 600 -13.14 -2.81 36.48
N ALA A 601 -14.23 -3.59 36.49
CA ALA A 601 -14.16 -5.04 36.37
C ALA A 601 -13.59 -5.48 35.01
N LEU A 602 -13.95 -4.81 33.91
CA LEU A 602 -13.35 -5.08 32.59
C LEU A 602 -11.86 -4.75 32.57
N ARG A 603 -11.44 -3.63 33.16
CA ARG A 603 -10.02 -3.26 33.30
C ARG A 603 -9.24 -4.29 34.13
N ALA A 604 -9.80 -4.74 35.25
CA ALA A 604 -9.21 -5.77 36.09
C ALA A 604 -9.04 -7.09 35.32
N ARG A 605 -10.09 -7.52 34.60
CA ARG A 605 -10.05 -8.73 33.76
C ARG A 605 -8.99 -8.65 32.67
N LEU A 606 -8.86 -7.50 32.00
CA LEU A 606 -7.78 -7.27 31.03
C LEU A 606 -6.40 -7.35 31.67
N ALA A 607 -6.22 -6.75 32.85
CA ALA A 607 -4.94 -6.76 33.55
C ALA A 607 -4.54 -8.16 34.03
N GLU A 608 -5.49 -8.91 34.60
CA GLU A 608 -5.31 -10.30 35.06
C GLU A 608 -5.01 -11.24 33.89
N ASN A 609 -5.74 -11.10 32.78
CA ASN A 609 -5.61 -11.97 31.63
C ASN A 609 -4.54 -11.51 30.62
N ARG A 610 -3.89 -10.35 30.79
CA ARG A 610 -2.97 -9.77 29.80
C ARG A 610 -1.90 -10.73 29.29
N ARG A 611 -1.45 -11.68 30.14
CA ARG A 611 -0.42 -12.67 29.79
C ARG A 611 -0.97 -14.07 29.50
N HIS A 612 -2.29 -14.24 29.55
CA HIS A 612 -2.95 -15.54 29.50
C HIS A 612 -4.10 -15.61 28.49
N CYS A 613 -4.62 -14.48 28.02
CA CYS A 613 -5.61 -14.49 26.94
C CYS A 613 -4.95 -14.85 25.61
N ALA A 614 -5.76 -15.43 24.72
CA ALA A 614 -5.30 -15.90 23.43
C ALA A 614 -4.68 -14.79 22.55
N LEU A 615 -5.12 -13.54 22.72
CA LEU A 615 -4.59 -12.38 22.00
C LEU A 615 -3.10 -12.11 22.28
N PHE A 616 -2.64 -12.45 23.50
CA PHE A 616 -1.28 -12.13 23.95
C PHE A 616 -0.42 -13.36 24.28
N ASP A 617 -0.97 -14.57 24.11
CA ASP A 617 -0.22 -15.84 24.16
C ASP A 617 0.58 -16.03 22.86
N MET A 618 1.73 -15.37 22.79
CA MET A 618 2.60 -15.41 21.61
C MET A 618 3.25 -16.77 21.33
N PRO A 619 3.71 -17.55 22.32
CA PRO A 619 4.15 -18.92 22.09
C PRO A 619 3.04 -19.80 21.49
N GLY A 620 1.81 -19.70 22.01
CA GLY A 620 0.65 -20.40 21.44
C GLY A 620 0.29 -19.93 20.02
N PHE A 621 0.39 -18.63 19.77
CA PHE A 621 0.20 -18.03 18.44
C PHE A 621 1.18 -18.61 17.42
N VAL A 622 2.49 -18.55 17.69
CA VAL A 622 3.53 -19.02 16.75
C VAL A 622 3.45 -20.52 16.55
N GLY A 623 3.20 -21.29 17.61
CA GLY A 623 2.98 -22.73 17.50
C GLY A 623 1.75 -23.09 16.65
N SER A 624 0.74 -22.22 16.60
CA SER A 624 -0.42 -22.39 15.71
C SER A 624 -0.10 -21.99 14.27
N LEU A 625 0.63 -20.89 14.10
CA LEU A 625 1.10 -20.42 12.80
C LEU A 625 1.96 -21.47 12.09
N GLU A 626 2.88 -22.11 12.79
CA GLU A 626 3.71 -23.20 12.25
C GLU A 626 2.90 -24.42 11.81
N LYS A 627 1.83 -24.77 12.55
CA LYS A 627 0.93 -25.86 12.15
C LYS A 627 0.17 -25.51 10.87
N VAL A 628 -0.28 -24.27 10.75
CA VAL A 628 -0.95 -23.76 9.53
C VAL A 628 0.01 -23.83 8.34
N TYR A 629 1.24 -23.34 8.48
CA TYR A 629 2.27 -23.43 7.45
C TYR A 629 2.59 -24.88 7.05
N LEU A 630 2.77 -25.78 8.03
CA LEU A 630 2.99 -27.19 7.75
C LEU A 630 1.81 -27.82 6.98
N ARG A 631 0.57 -27.41 7.30
CA ARG A 631 -0.61 -27.89 6.57
C ARG A 631 -0.66 -27.36 5.15
N MET A 632 -0.36 -26.08 4.92
CA MET A 632 -0.22 -25.50 3.58
C MET A 632 0.83 -26.24 2.75
N TRP A 633 1.99 -26.52 3.34
CA TRP A 633 3.07 -27.27 2.70
C TRP A 633 2.64 -28.69 2.33
N ASN A 634 2.00 -29.41 3.26
CA ASN A 634 1.50 -30.76 3.00
C ASN A 634 0.44 -30.79 1.89
N ASN A 635 -0.46 -29.79 1.85
CA ASN A 635 -1.43 -29.65 0.76
C ASN A 635 -0.71 -29.46 -0.58
N HIS A 636 0.30 -28.60 -0.64
CA HIS A 636 1.11 -28.40 -1.84
C HIS A 636 1.77 -29.69 -2.33
N LEU A 637 2.41 -30.45 -1.43
CA LEU A 637 3.03 -31.74 -1.76
C LEU A 637 2.02 -32.77 -2.31
N GLN A 638 0.76 -32.68 -1.88
CA GLN A 638 -0.34 -33.51 -2.38
C GLN A 638 -0.99 -32.96 -3.66
N GLY A 639 -0.55 -31.80 -4.16
CA GLY A 639 -1.17 -31.12 -5.29
C GLY A 639 -2.57 -30.57 -4.99
N ALA A 640 -2.90 -30.37 -3.71
CA ALA A 640 -4.16 -29.85 -3.24
C ALA A 640 -4.04 -28.38 -2.81
N ARG A 641 -5.14 -27.63 -2.93
CA ARG A 641 -5.30 -26.29 -2.36
C ARG A 641 -6.68 -26.24 -1.70
N THR A 642 -6.74 -26.48 -0.40
CA THR A 642 -7.97 -26.48 0.40
C THR A 642 -7.84 -25.52 1.58
N PRO A 643 -8.96 -24.99 2.11
CA PRO A 643 -8.95 -24.20 3.33
C PRO A 643 -8.20 -24.89 4.47
N VAL A 644 -7.50 -24.10 5.28
CA VAL A 644 -6.79 -24.56 6.48
C VAL A 644 -7.51 -23.95 7.68
N VAL A 645 -8.26 -24.76 8.43
CA VAL A 645 -9.16 -24.31 9.51
C VAL A 645 -8.97 -25.09 10.79
#